data_AF-A0A4S8I8Z0-F1
#
_entry.id   AF-A0A4S8I8Z0-F1
#
_cell.length_a   1.000
_cell.length_b   1.000
_cell.length_c   1.000
_cell.angle_alpha   90.00
_cell.angle_beta   90.00
_cell.angle_gamma   90.00
#
_symmetry.space_group_name_H-M   'P 1'
#
loop_
_entity.id
_entity.type
_entity.pdbx_description
1 polymer ?
#
loop_
_entity_poly.entity_id
_entity_poly.type
_entity_poly.pdbx_seq_one_letter_code
_entity_poly.pdbx_strand_id
1 'polypeptide(L)'
;MSPQTETKASVGFKAGVKDYKLTYYTPDYEVKDTDILAAFRVTPQPGVPPEEAGAAVAAESSTGTWTTVWTDGLTSLDRYKGRCYHIEAVVGEENQYIAYVAYPLDLFEEGSVTNMFTSIVGNVFGFKALRALRLEDLRIPTSYSKTFQGPPHGIQVERDKLNKYGRPLLGCTIKPKLGLSAKNYGRAVYECLRGGLDFTKDDENVNSQPFMRWRDRFLFCAEAIFKAQAETGEIKGHYLNATAGTCEEMMKRAICARELGVPIVMHDYLTGGFTANTSLAHYCRDNGLLLHIHRAMHAVIDRQKNHGMHFRVLAKALRMSGGDHIHAGTVVGKLEGEREMTLGFVDLLRDDYIEKDRSRGIFFTQDWVSMPGVLPVASGGIHVWHMPALTEIFGDDSVLQFGEENQYIAYVAYPLDLFEEGSVTNMFTSIVGNVFGFKALRALRLEDLRIPTSYSKTFQGPPHGIQVERDKLNKYGRPLLGCTIKPKLGLSAKNYGRAVYECLRGGLDFTKDDENVNSQPFMRWRDRFLFCAEAIFKAQAETGEIKGHYLNATAGTCEEMMKRAICARELGVPIVMHDYLTGGFTANTSLAHYCRDNGLLLHIHRAMHAVIDRQKNHGMHFRVLAKALRMSGGDHIHAGTVVGKLEGEREMTLGFVDLLRDDYIEKDRSRGIFFTQDWVSMPGVLPVASGGIHVWHMPALTEIFGDDSVLQFGGGTLGHPWGNAPGAVANRVALEACVQARNEGRDLAREGNEIIREASKWSPELAAACEVWKEIKFEFEPVDKLDKEKK
;
A
#
# COMPACT_ATOMS: atom_id res chain seq x y z
N MET A 1 -31.27 -35.84 13.86
CA MET A 1 -29.93 -35.97 14.47
C MET A 1 -28.91 -35.96 13.36
N SER A 2 -28.32 -34.80 13.06
CA SER A 2 -27.20 -34.72 12.11
C SER A 2 -25.93 -35.28 12.76
N PRO A 3 -25.00 -35.88 12.01
CA PRO A 3 -23.74 -36.33 12.58
C PRO A 3 -22.95 -35.11 13.08
N GLN A 4 -22.58 -35.09 14.35
CA GLN A 4 -21.55 -34.17 14.83
C GLN A 4 -20.24 -34.55 14.15
N THR A 5 -19.87 -33.84 13.08
CA THR A 5 -18.51 -33.89 12.55
C THR A 5 -17.59 -33.22 13.56
N GLU A 6 -17.05 -34.00 14.50
CA GLU A 6 -15.91 -33.59 15.31
C GLU A 6 -14.71 -33.35 14.38
N THR A 7 -14.58 -32.12 13.87
CA THR A 7 -13.30 -31.59 13.43
C THR A 7 -12.40 -31.56 14.65
N LYS A 8 -11.61 -32.63 14.82
CA LYS A 8 -10.56 -32.74 15.85
C LYS A 8 -9.64 -31.52 15.76
N ALA A 9 -9.92 -30.50 16.57
CA ALA A 9 -8.94 -29.52 16.95
C ALA A 9 -7.73 -30.29 17.52
N SER A 10 -6.53 -29.95 17.08
CA SER A 10 -5.32 -30.65 17.46
C SER A 10 -5.18 -30.69 18.99
N VAL A 11 -4.72 -31.83 19.53
CA VAL A 11 -4.40 -31.98 20.96
C VAL A 11 -3.51 -30.81 21.39
N GLY A 12 -4.01 -29.95 22.28
CA GLY A 12 -3.31 -28.75 22.76
C GLY A 12 -3.81 -27.39 22.22
N PHE A 13 -4.77 -27.33 21.28
CA PHE A 13 -5.39 -26.06 20.91
C PHE A 13 -6.29 -25.52 22.03
N LYS A 14 -6.07 -24.25 22.42
CA LYS A 14 -6.95 -23.48 23.30
C LYS A 14 -7.37 -22.20 22.57
N ALA A 15 -8.67 -22.07 22.32
CA ALA A 15 -9.25 -20.86 21.74
C ALA A 15 -9.19 -19.68 22.73
N GLY A 16 -9.22 -18.46 22.19
CA GLY A 16 -9.20 -17.21 22.96
C GLY A 16 -8.01 -16.30 22.66
N VAL A 17 -8.10 -15.10 23.21
CA VAL A 17 -7.09 -14.04 23.10
C VAL A 17 -5.97 -14.25 24.12
N LYS A 18 -4.75 -13.89 23.72
CA LYS A 18 -3.53 -13.93 24.54
C LYS A 18 -2.60 -12.79 24.11
N ASP A 19 -1.79 -12.28 25.03
CA ASP A 19 -0.73 -11.31 24.74
C ASP A 19 0.19 -11.83 23.61
N TYR A 20 0.52 -10.98 22.64
CA TYR A 20 1.42 -11.31 21.55
C TYR A 20 2.84 -11.63 22.06
N LYS A 21 3.29 -10.98 23.14
CA LYS A 21 4.63 -11.19 23.72
C LYS A 21 4.90 -12.64 24.14
N LEU A 22 3.85 -13.42 24.46
CA LEU A 22 3.97 -14.84 24.80
C LEU A 22 4.41 -15.73 23.63
N THR A 23 4.52 -15.20 22.41
CA THR A 23 4.89 -15.99 21.22
C THR A 23 5.83 -15.23 20.27
N TYR A 24 5.74 -13.89 20.23
CA TYR A 24 6.42 -13.03 19.26
C TYR A 24 7.44 -12.05 19.87
N TYR A 25 7.55 -11.97 21.20
CA TYR A 25 8.72 -11.37 21.87
C TYR A 25 9.70 -12.48 22.25
N THR A 26 10.89 -12.46 21.67
CA THR A 26 11.91 -13.50 21.86
C THR A 26 13.29 -12.83 22.01
N PRO A 27 13.59 -12.24 23.18
CA PRO A 27 14.82 -11.47 23.39
C PRO A 27 16.10 -12.30 23.22
N ASP A 28 16.03 -13.62 23.45
CA ASP A 28 17.14 -14.56 23.28
C ASP A 28 17.29 -15.08 21.84
N TYR A 29 16.60 -14.49 20.84
CA TYR A 29 16.69 -14.95 19.45
C TYR A 29 17.96 -14.42 18.75
N GLU A 30 18.85 -15.34 18.41
CA GLU A 30 19.98 -15.09 17.51
C GLU A 30 19.48 -14.85 16.08
N VAL A 31 19.71 -13.64 15.56
CA VAL A 31 19.36 -13.27 14.19
C VAL A 31 20.18 -14.06 13.17
N LYS A 32 19.54 -14.52 12.10
CA LYS A 32 20.20 -15.28 11.03
C LYS A 32 20.63 -14.35 9.91
N ASP A 33 21.68 -14.71 9.18
CA ASP A 33 22.12 -13.96 8.00
C ASP A 33 21.06 -13.85 6.91
N THR A 34 20.11 -14.78 6.87
CA THR A 34 18.99 -14.81 5.93
C THR A 34 17.72 -14.09 6.39
N ASP A 35 17.65 -13.61 7.65
CA ASP A 35 16.45 -12.90 8.13
C ASP A 35 16.39 -11.47 7.56
N ILE A 36 15.22 -11.00 7.10
CA ILE A 36 15.01 -9.55 6.95
C ILE A 36 14.91 -8.96 8.37
N LEU A 37 15.65 -7.90 8.66
CA LEU A 37 15.56 -7.20 9.96
C LEU A 37 14.90 -5.83 9.75
N ALA A 38 14.06 -5.40 10.68
CA ALA A 38 13.42 -4.09 10.68
C ALA A 38 13.62 -3.36 12.00
N ALA A 39 13.93 -2.07 11.93
CA ALA A 39 13.99 -1.18 13.09
C ALA A 39 12.75 -0.27 13.09
N PHE A 40 11.82 -0.52 14.01
CA PHE A 40 10.60 0.27 14.17
C PHE A 40 10.71 1.23 15.34
N ARG A 41 10.61 2.54 15.09
CA ARG A 41 10.31 3.51 16.13
C ARG A 41 8.84 3.38 16.51
N VAL A 42 8.56 2.94 17.72
CA VAL A 42 7.22 2.66 18.24
C VAL A 42 6.88 3.60 19.40
N THR A 43 5.69 4.18 19.37
CA THR A 43 5.09 4.94 20.48
C THR A 43 3.80 4.24 20.90
N PRO A 44 3.80 3.43 21.99
CA PRO A 44 2.61 2.74 22.47
C PRO A 44 1.51 3.69 22.96
N GLN A 45 0.27 3.20 23.07
CA GLN A 45 -0.75 3.85 23.88
C GLN A 45 -0.38 3.77 25.38
N PRO A 46 -0.89 4.70 26.22
CA PRO A 46 -0.74 4.59 27.67
C PRO A 46 -1.23 3.22 28.19
N GLY A 47 -0.44 2.58 29.05
CA GLY A 47 -0.74 1.26 29.60
C GLY A 47 -0.38 0.06 28.72
N VAL A 48 0.07 0.26 27.47
CA VAL A 48 0.57 -0.82 26.60
C VAL A 48 2.08 -1.00 26.82
N PRO A 49 2.56 -2.16 27.31
CA PRO A 49 4.00 -2.40 27.48
C PRO A 49 4.76 -2.38 26.14
N PRO A 50 6.01 -1.89 26.10
CA PRO A 50 6.80 -1.85 24.87
C PRO A 50 7.07 -3.24 24.27
N GLU A 51 7.20 -4.28 25.11
CA GLU A 51 7.36 -5.67 24.67
C GLU A 51 6.11 -6.19 23.95
N GLU A 52 4.93 -5.82 24.43
CA GLU A 52 3.66 -6.17 23.80
C GLU A 52 3.43 -5.38 22.51
N ALA A 53 3.81 -4.10 22.49
CA ALA A 53 3.78 -3.28 21.28
C ALA A 53 4.71 -3.83 20.18
N GLY A 54 5.96 -4.18 20.53
CA GLY A 54 6.92 -4.79 19.61
C GLY A 54 6.49 -6.17 19.14
N ALA A 55 5.95 -7.01 20.04
CA ALA A 55 5.40 -8.32 19.69
C ALA A 55 4.16 -8.23 18.80
N ALA A 56 3.27 -7.27 19.02
CA ALA A 56 2.09 -7.04 18.18
C ALA A 56 2.49 -6.63 16.75
N VAL A 57 3.49 -5.73 16.61
CA VAL A 57 4.07 -5.39 15.31
C VAL A 57 4.65 -6.65 14.65
N ALA A 58 5.51 -7.41 15.34
CA ALA A 58 6.13 -8.61 14.80
C ALA A 58 5.11 -9.69 14.39
N ALA A 59 4.09 -9.93 15.20
CA ALA A 59 3.04 -10.92 14.92
C ALA A 59 2.23 -10.57 13.68
N GLU A 60 1.77 -9.33 13.59
CA GLU A 60 0.78 -8.92 12.60
C GLU A 60 1.40 -8.39 11.30
N SER A 61 2.73 -8.35 11.23
CA SER A 61 3.51 -8.27 9.98
C SER A 61 4.07 -9.64 9.52
N SER A 62 3.79 -10.75 10.24
CA SER A 62 4.28 -12.10 9.89
C SER A 62 3.18 -13.16 9.78
N THR A 63 2.76 -13.79 10.88
CA THR A 63 1.85 -14.96 10.88
C THR A 63 0.60 -14.78 11.74
N GLY A 64 0.65 -13.91 12.76
CA GLY A 64 -0.31 -13.86 13.86
C GLY A 64 -1.65 -13.21 13.52
N THR A 65 -2.59 -13.38 14.46
CA THR A 65 -3.80 -12.55 14.54
C THR A 65 -4.21 -12.32 16.00
N TRP A 66 -5.27 -11.54 16.22
CA TRP A 66 -5.73 -11.09 17.54
C TRP A 66 -6.19 -12.18 18.51
N THR A 67 -6.43 -13.41 18.01
CA THR A 67 -6.83 -14.58 18.79
C THR A 67 -6.07 -15.81 18.30
N THR A 68 -5.90 -16.81 19.15
CA THR A 68 -5.31 -18.10 18.78
C THR A 68 -6.21 -18.80 17.74
N VAL A 69 -5.61 -19.35 16.67
CA VAL A 69 -6.32 -20.10 15.62
C VAL A 69 -5.78 -21.53 15.54
N TRP A 70 -6.67 -22.53 15.40
CA TRP A 70 -6.25 -23.94 15.41
C TRP A 70 -5.39 -24.32 14.20
N THR A 71 -5.53 -23.56 13.11
CA THR A 71 -4.76 -23.69 11.87
C THR A 71 -3.27 -23.38 12.03
N ASP A 72 -2.84 -22.76 13.15
CA ASP A 72 -1.42 -22.67 13.52
C ASP A 72 -0.78 -24.07 13.60
N GLY A 73 -1.55 -25.07 14.06
CA GLY A 73 -1.12 -26.48 14.12
C GLY A 73 -1.03 -27.20 12.77
N LEU A 74 -1.37 -26.53 11.66
CA LEU A 74 -1.18 -27.04 10.29
C LEU A 74 0.13 -26.53 9.64
N THR A 75 0.94 -25.79 10.39
CA THR A 75 2.24 -25.24 9.96
C THR A 75 3.27 -25.29 11.10
N SER A 76 4.50 -24.86 10.82
CA SER A 76 5.56 -24.68 11.81
C SER A 76 5.65 -23.20 12.18
N LEU A 77 4.90 -22.78 13.20
CA LEU A 77 4.90 -21.39 13.66
C LEU A 77 6.31 -20.92 14.07
N ASP A 78 7.12 -21.79 14.67
CA ASP A 78 8.50 -21.45 15.05
C ASP A 78 9.45 -21.25 13.85
N ARG A 79 9.14 -21.80 12.67
CA ARG A 79 9.84 -21.45 11.42
C ARG A 79 9.43 -20.08 10.91
N TYR A 80 8.13 -19.81 10.86
CA TYR A 80 7.56 -18.69 10.09
C TYR A 80 7.24 -17.42 10.91
N LYS A 81 7.18 -17.47 12.24
CA LYS A 81 6.88 -16.28 13.05
C LYS A 81 7.98 -15.22 12.88
N GLY A 82 7.56 -13.97 12.69
CA GLY A 82 8.41 -12.81 12.92
C GLY A 82 8.71 -12.70 14.42
N ARG A 83 9.85 -12.10 14.78
CA ARG A 83 10.37 -12.11 16.15
C ARG A 83 10.82 -10.71 16.55
N CYS A 84 10.14 -10.09 17.50
CA CYS A 84 10.67 -8.91 18.20
C CYS A 84 11.79 -9.40 19.14
N TYR A 85 13.03 -9.18 18.74
CA TYR A 85 14.21 -9.77 19.40
C TYR A 85 15.00 -8.76 20.25
N HIS A 86 14.77 -7.47 20.08
CA HIS A 86 15.40 -6.43 20.91
C HIS A 86 14.52 -5.18 20.97
N ILE A 87 14.53 -4.48 22.10
CA ILE A 87 13.85 -3.19 22.28
C ILE A 87 14.76 -2.25 23.09
N GLU A 88 14.98 -1.04 22.58
CA GLU A 88 15.72 0.03 23.27
C GLU A 88 14.84 1.29 23.40
N ALA A 89 14.98 2.04 24.48
CA ALA A 89 14.32 3.34 24.62
C ALA A 89 15.00 4.40 23.73
N VAL A 90 14.23 5.34 23.18
CA VAL A 90 14.77 6.46 22.40
C VAL A 90 15.21 7.57 23.36
N VAL A 91 16.52 7.84 23.39
CA VAL A 91 17.08 8.93 24.21
C VAL A 91 16.45 10.28 23.81
N GLY A 92 15.93 11.00 24.81
CA GLY A 92 15.33 12.32 24.65
C GLY A 92 13.84 12.33 24.28
N GLU A 93 13.20 11.17 24.11
CA GLU A 93 11.76 11.05 23.81
C GLU A 93 11.06 10.26 24.93
N GLU A 94 9.89 10.73 25.39
CA GLU A 94 9.11 10.02 26.41
C GLU A 94 8.20 8.95 25.78
N ASN A 95 8.19 7.74 26.37
CA ASN A 95 7.37 6.60 25.92
C ASN A 95 7.56 6.25 24.42
N GLN A 96 8.80 6.33 23.93
CA GLN A 96 9.16 5.93 22.56
C GLN A 96 10.36 5.00 22.55
N TYR A 97 10.29 3.97 21.71
CA TYR A 97 11.25 2.87 21.68
C TYR A 97 11.65 2.55 20.23
N ILE A 98 12.80 1.91 20.04
CA ILE A 98 13.13 1.19 18.80
C ILE A 98 12.92 -0.30 19.07
N ALA A 99 11.91 -0.91 18.44
CA ALA A 99 11.68 -2.34 18.44
C ALA A 99 12.34 -2.95 17.18
N TYR A 100 13.20 -3.95 17.38
CA TYR A 100 13.87 -4.66 16.31
C TYR A 100 13.17 -5.99 16.05
N VAL A 101 12.74 -6.18 14.80
CA VAL A 101 11.99 -7.37 14.37
C VAL A 101 12.77 -8.14 13.32
N ALA A 102 12.92 -9.45 13.50
CA ALA A 102 13.50 -10.37 12.53
C ALA A 102 12.41 -11.18 11.83
N TYR A 103 12.49 -11.29 10.50
CA TYR A 103 11.54 -11.99 9.64
C TYR A 103 12.25 -13.11 8.86
N PRO A 104 11.82 -14.36 8.96
CA PRO A 104 12.34 -15.46 8.16
C PRO A 104 12.20 -15.18 6.65
N LEU A 105 13.26 -15.49 5.88
CA LEU A 105 13.30 -15.28 4.41
C LEU A 105 12.08 -15.86 3.67
N ASP A 106 11.63 -17.05 4.08
CA ASP A 106 10.52 -17.77 3.44
C ASP A 106 9.18 -17.01 3.46
N LEU A 107 9.06 -15.91 4.24
CA LEU A 107 7.85 -15.07 4.27
C LEU A 107 7.69 -14.18 3.03
N PHE A 108 8.73 -14.04 2.21
CA PHE A 108 8.79 -13.06 1.13
C PHE A 108 8.78 -13.72 -0.25
N GLU A 109 8.01 -13.16 -1.18
CA GLU A 109 8.08 -13.50 -2.60
C GLU A 109 9.37 -12.92 -3.20
N GLU A 110 10.12 -13.76 -3.89
CA GLU A 110 11.35 -13.42 -4.58
C GLU A 110 11.12 -12.31 -5.63
N GLY A 111 11.98 -11.29 -5.66
CA GLY A 111 11.87 -10.18 -6.61
C GLY A 111 10.69 -9.22 -6.40
N SER A 112 9.96 -9.29 -5.27
CA SER A 112 8.74 -8.50 -5.03
C SER A 112 8.84 -7.53 -3.85
N VAL A 113 9.26 -6.29 -4.12
CA VAL A 113 9.22 -5.18 -3.13
C VAL A 113 7.79 -4.97 -2.63
N THR A 114 6.80 -5.10 -3.52
CA THR A 114 5.37 -5.05 -3.22
C THR A 114 4.98 -6.00 -2.09
N ASN A 115 5.35 -7.29 -2.17
CA ASN A 115 5.06 -8.27 -1.13
C ASN A 115 5.81 -7.97 0.20
N MET A 116 7.07 -7.56 0.11
CA MET A 116 7.87 -7.18 1.29
C MET A 116 7.21 -6.03 2.07
N PHE A 117 6.76 -4.98 1.39
CA PHE A 117 6.07 -3.86 2.04
C PHE A 117 4.65 -4.20 2.48
N THR A 118 3.89 -4.98 1.71
CA THR A 118 2.58 -5.47 2.17
C THR A 118 2.71 -6.21 3.50
N SER A 119 3.77 -7.01 3.69
CA SER A 119 4.03 -7.68 4.96
C SER A 119 4.49 -6.74 6.07
N ILE A 120 5.58 -5.99 5.86
CA ILE A 120 6.26 -5.23 6.92
C ILE A 120 5.47 -3.97 7.33
N VAL A 121 4.81 -3.30 6.38
CA VAL A 121 4.11 -2.02 6.63
C VAL A 121 2.60 -2.06 6.34
N GLY A 122 2.06 -3.21 5.93
CA GLY A 122 0.66 -3.37 5.50
C GLY A 122 -0.38 -2.87 6.50
N ASN A 123 -0.47 -3.53 7.66
CA ASN A 123 -1.56 -3.30 8.62
C ASN A 123 -1.08 -2.78 10.00
N VAL A 124 0.18 -3.02 10.39
CA VAL A 124 0.70 -2.72 11.74
C VAL A 124 0.66 -1.23 12.10
N PHE A 125 0.75 -0.35 11.10
CA PHE A 125 0.69 1.11 11.29
C PHE A 125 -0.68 1.59 11.77
N GLY A 126 -1.77 0.84 11.54
CA GLY A 126 -3.15 1.19 11.90
C GLY A 126 -3.65 0.62 13.23
N PHE A 127 -2.76 0.09 14.07
CA PHE A 127 -3.13 -0.58 15.31
C PHE A 127 -3.52 0.41 16.41
N LYS A 128 -4.74 0.25 16.96
CA LYS A 128 -5.27 1.09 18.05
C LYS A 128 -4.36 1.16 19.29
N ALA A 129 -3.66 0.07 19.61
CA ALA A 129 -2.74 -0.04 20.73
C ALA A 129 -1.43 0.77 20.57
N LEU A 130 -1.17 1.33 19.38
CA LEU A 130 -0.04 2.21 19.09
C LEU A 130 -0.56 3.63 18.84
N ARG A 131 0.15 4.66 19.30
CA ARG A 131 -0.12 6.07 18.95
C ARG A 131 0.59 6.49 17.66
N ALA A 132 1.80 5.98 17.46
CA ALA A 132 2.59 6.20 16.26
C ALA A 132 3.56 5.03 16.03
N LEU A 133 3.89 4.80 14.76
CA LEU A 133 4.86 3.79 14.33
C LEU A 133 5.61 4.35 13.12
N ARG A 134 6.95 4.27 13.12
CA ARG A 134 7.79 4.61 11.97
C ARG A 134 8.77 3.48 11.68
N LEU A 135 8.83 3.03 10.42
CA LEU A 135 9.90 2.13 9.97
C LEU A 135 11.13 2.99 9.66
N GLU A 136 12.18 2.86 10.48
CA GLU A 136 13.41 3.65 10.34
C GLU A 136 14.38 3.00 9.35
N ASP A 137 14.57 1.68 9.39
CA ASP A 137 15.54 0.99 8.53
C ASP A 137 15.18 -0.50 8.33
N LEU A 138 15.72 -1.09 7.26
CA LEU A 138 15.66 -2.52 6.95
C LEU A 138 17.06 -3.08 6.68
N ARG A 139 17.39 -4.25 7.24
CA ARG A 139 18.49 -5.09 6.75
C ARG A 139 17.91 -6.03 5.70
N ILE A 140 18.30 -5.84 4.45
CA ILE A 140 18.00 -6.78 3.37
C ILE A 140 19.11 -7.83 3.33
N PRO A 141 18.82 -9.13 3.55
CA PRO A 141 19.82 -10.18 3.51
C PRO A 141 20.25 -10.43 2.06
N THR A 142 21.51 -10.85 1.88
CA THR A 142 22.10 -11.10 0.56
C THR A 142 21.30 -12.14 -0.24
N SER A 143 20.75 -13.14 0.42
CA SER A 143 19.86 -14.15 -0.16
C SER A 143 18.57 -13.57 -0.75
N TYR A 144 18.07 -12.44 -0.24
CA TYR A 144 16.88 -11.77 -0.80
C TYR A 144 17.26 -10.75 -1.88
N SER A 145 18.30 -9.93 -1.66
CA SER A 145 18.72 -8.92 -2.65
C SER A 145 19.12 -9.54 -3.99
N LYS A 146 19.75 -10.74 -3.99
CA LYS A 146 20.06 -11.49 -5.23
C LYS A 146 18.84 -12.00 -6.01
N THR A 147 17.62 -11.90 -5.47
CA THR A 147 16.38 -12.20 -6.21
C THR A 147 15.87 -11.03 -7.06
N PHE A 148 16.48 -9.85 -6.93
CA PHE A 148 16.11 -8.64 -7.66
C PHE A 148 17.11 -8.32 -8.77
N GLN A 149 16.63 -7.67 -9.83
CA GLN A 149 17.48 -7.14 -10.89
C GLN A 149 18.40 -6.01 -10.40
N GLY A 150 17.90 -5.16 -9.51
CA GLY A 150 18.52 -3.88 -9.20
C GLY A 150 18.41 -2.85 -10.35
N PRO A 151 19.20 -1.76 -10.30
CA PRO A 151 19.17 -0.71 -11.32
C PRO A 151 19.41 -1.23 -12.74
N PRO A 152 18.67 -0.76 -13.76
CA PRO A 152 18.83 -1.22 -15.15
C PRO A 152 20.27 -1.13 -15.68
N HIS A 153 21.07 -0.18 -15.21
CA HIS A 153 22.46 0.05 -15.62
C HIS A 153 23.36 0.36 -14.42
N GLY A 154 22.91 1.25 -13.54
CA GLY A 154 23.69 1.79 -12.44
C GLY A 154 24.83 2.74 -12.87
N ILE A 155 25.44 3.38 -11.87
CA ILE A 155 26.35 4.53 -12.02
C ILE A 155 27.46 4.32 -13.06
N GLN A 156 28.14 3.16 -13.04
CA GLN A 156 29.29 2.89 -13.90
C GLN A 156 28.88 2.80 -15.37
N VAL A 157 27.91 1.92 -15.67
CA VAL A 157 27.43 1.69 -17.04
C VAL A 157 26.74 2.94 -17.61
N GLU A 158 26.09 3.74 -16.77
CA GLU A 158 25.57 5.04 -17.20
C GLU A 158 26.68 6.00 -17.64
N ARG A 159 27.74 6.17 -16.83
CA ARG A 159 28.87 7.05 -17.19
C ARG A 159 29.56 6.59 -18.47
N ASP A 160 29.66 5.28 -18.69
CA ASP A 160 30.21 4.70 -19.92
C ASP A 160 29.31 4.94 -21.13
N LYS A 161 27.98 4.75 -20.99
CA LYS A 161 27.00 5.07 -22.05
C LYS A 161 27.00 6.55 -22.46
N LEU A 162 27.26 7.45 -21.51
CA LEU A 162 27.26 8.89 -21.73
C LEU A 162 28.64 9.46 -22.09
N ASN A 163 29.71 8.69 -21.90
CA ASN A 163 31.11 9.11 -21.98
C ASN A 163 31.41 10.35 -21.09
N LYS A 164 30.95 10.33 -19.83
CA LYS A 164 31.01 11.48 -18.90
C LYS A 164 31.59 11.11 -17.53
N TYR A 165 32.82 11.55 -17.28
CA TYR A 165 33.62 11.19 -16.10
C TYR A 165 34.16 12.43 -15.37
N GLY A 166 34.65 12.24 -14.13
CA GLY A 166 35.37 13.27 -13.37
C GLY A 166 34.53 14.44 -12.84
N ARG A 167 33.20 14.42 -13.04
CA ARG A 167 32.27 15.46 -12.55
C ARG A 167 30.85 14.92 -12.29
N PRO A 168 30.01 15.65 -11.54
CA PRO A 168 28.56 15.51 -11.56
C PRO A 168 27.97 15.65 -12.96
N LEU A 169 26.78 15.05 -13.16
CA LEU A 169 25.95 15.24 -14.34
C LEU A 169 25.00 16.42 -14.09
N LEU A 170 24.91 17.36 -15.04
CA LEU A 170 24.13 18.57 -14.93
C LEU A 170 22.75 18.41 -15.59
N GLY A 171 21.69 18.59 -14.79
CA GLY A 171 20.30 18.40 -15.21
C GLY A 171 19.40 19.62 -14.91
N CYS A 172 18.39 19.84 -15.75
CA CYS A 172 17.36 20.87 -15.52
C CYS A 172 15.93 20.36 -15.78
N THR A 173 15.00 20.60 -14.85
CA THR A 173 13.56 20.40 -15.09
C THR A 173 13.00 21.58 -15.88
N ILE A 174 12.33 21.32 -17.00
CA ILE A 174 11.69 22.38 -17.81
C ILE A 174 10.63 23.13 -17.00
N LYS A 175 10.45 24.43 -17.30
CA LYS A 175 9.50 25.34 -16.61
C LYS A 175 8.73 26.23 -17.60
N PRO A 176 7.51 26.70 -17.27
CA PRO A 176 6.71 26.39 -16.07
C PRO A 176 6.35 24.90 -15.96
N LYS A 177 5.96 24.43 -14.75
CA LYS A 177 5.71 22.99 -14.50
C LYS A 177 4.73 22.39 -15.51
N LEU A 178 3.66 23.12 -15.83
CA LEU A 178 2.59 22.74 -16.75
C LEU A 178 2.22 23.93 -17.63
N GLY A 179 1.48 23.69 -18.73
CA GLY A 179 0.94 24.71 -19.62
C GLY A 179 1.78 25.05 -20.87
N LEU A 180 2.98 24.50 -21.02
CA LEU A 180 3.75 24.62 -22.27
C LEU A 180 3.26 23.63 -23.32
N SER A 181 3.12 24.09 -24.56
CA SER A 181 2.91 23.22 -25.73
C SER A 181 4.18 22.43 -26.10
N ALA A 182 4.01 21.25 -26.67
CA ALA A 182 5.09 20.33 -27.05
C ALA A 182 6.24 21.00 -27.84
N LYS A 183 5.93 21.84 -28.83
CA LYS A 183 6.93 22.55 -29.64
C LYS A 183 7.76 23.56 -28.82
N ASN A 184 7.12 24.30 -27.92
CA ASN A 184 7.84 25.24 -27.05
C ASN A 184 8.64 24.49 -25.97
N TYR A 185 8.17 23.32 -25.56
CA TYR A 185 8.88 22.42 -24.65
C TYR A 185 10.18 21.91 -25.28
N GLY A 186 10.12 21.38 -26.51
CA GLY A 186 11.30 20.99 -27.29
C GLY A 186 12.29 22.15 -27.51
N ARG A 187 11.79 23.38 -27.75
CA ARG A 187 12.66 24.58 -27.78
C ARG A 187 13.41 24.78 -26.46
N ALA A 188 12.71 24.75 -25.31
CA ALA A 188 13.35 24.92 -24.01
C ALA A 188 14.40 23.82 -23.73
N VAL A 189 14.12 22.57 -24.12
CA VAL A 189 15.07 21.46 -24.07
C VAL A 189 16.32 21.75 -24.90
N TYR A 190 16.17 22.17 -26.16
CA TYR A 190 17.30 22.50 -27.05
C TYR A 190 18.18 23.61 -26.47
N GLU A 191 17.59 24.74 -26.05
CA GLU A 191 18.33 25.87 -25.50
C GLU A 191 19.14 25.50 -24.25
N CYS A 192 18.56 24.68 -23.36
CA CYS A 192 19.22 24.21 -22.15
C CYS A 192 20.37 23.21 -22.45
N LEU A 193 20.17 22.27 -23.37
CA LEU A 193 21.18 21.25 -23.70
C LEU A 193 22.37 21.82 -24.48
N ARG A 194 22.12 22.68 -25.47
CA ARG A 194 23.20 23.36 -26.21
C ARG A 194 24.00 24.32 -25.32
N GLY A 195 23.38 24.85 -24.27
CA GLY A 195 24.02 25.72 -23.27
C GLY A 195 24.99 25.00 -22.32
N GLY A 196 25.14 23.68 -22.42
CA GLY A 196 26.15 22.91 -21.68
C GLY A 196 25.61 21.94 -20.63
N LEU A 197 24.29 21.82 -20.44
CA LEU A 197 23.73 20.76 -19.60
C LEU A 197 23.89 19.39 -20.28
N ASP A 198 24.04 18.34 -19.49
CA ASP A 198 24.00 16.96 -19.98
C ASP A 198 22.56 16.53 -20.26
N PHE A 199 21.66 16.96 -19.36
CA PHE A 199 20.28 16.55 -19.34
C PHE A 199 19.30 17.70 -19.14
N THR A 200 18.11 17.51 -19.69
CA THR A 200 16.90 18.12 -19.16
C THR A 200 15.92 17.02 -18.74
N LYS A 201 14.82 17.37 -18.08
CA LYS A 201 13.78 16.40 -17.70
C LYS A 201 12.40 16.97 -17.80
N ASP A 202 11.45 16.06 -18.03
CA ASP A 202 10.05 16.32 -17.74
C ASP A 202 9.89 16.71 -16.27
N ASP A 203 8.96 17.63 -16.00
CA ASP A 203 8.49 17.80 -14.62
C ASP A 203 7.71 16.55 -14.19
N GLU A 204 7.71 16.19 -12.90
CA GLU A 204 7.01 15.00 -12.42
C GLU A 204 5.57 14.93 -12.91
N ASN A 205 4.85 16.06 -12.87
CA ASN A 205 3.45 16.08 -13.27
C ASN A 205 3.23 16.30 -14.78
N VAL A 206 4.27 16.37 -15.61
CA VAL A 206 4.12 16.38 -17.07
C VAL A 206 3.96 14.93 -17.55
N ASN A 207 2.73 14.54 -17.88
CA ASN A 207 2.42 13.21 -18.40
C ASN A 207 1.78 13.36 -19.80
N SER A 208 0.45 13.42 -19.94
CA SER A 208 -0.24 13.62 -21.23
C SER A 208 -1.50 14.50 -21.17
N GLN A 209 -1.37 15.74 -20.68
CA GLN A 209 -2.46 16.69 -20.54
C GLN A 209 -3.06 17.25 -21.86
N PRO A 210 -4.28 17.85 -21.80
CA PRO A 210 -4.90 18.54 -22.94
C PRO A 210 -4.01 19.58 -23.64
N PHE A 211 -3.18 20.34 -22.92
CA PHE A 211 -2.29 21.35 -23.51
C PHE A 211 -1.03 20.76 -24.18
N MET A 212 -0.66 19.51 -23.86
CA MET A 212 0.52 18.83 -24.38
C MET A 212 0.39 17.31 -24.24
N ARG A 213 -0.03 16.65 -25.33
CA ARG A 213 -0.05 15.19 -25.40
C ARG A 213 1.36 14.62 -25.44
N TRP A 214 1.54 13.45 -24.81
CA TRP A 214 2.88 12.89 -24.58
C TRP A 214 3.66 12.64 -25.87
N ARG A 215 3.02 12.11 -26.91
CA ARG A 215 3.71 11.72 -28.15
C ARG A 215 4.31 12.91 -28.90
N ASP A 216 3.60 14.03 -28.94
CA ASP A 216 4.11 15.26 -29.57
C ASP A 216 5.32 15.80 -28.80
N ARG A 217 5.27 15.77 -27.46
CA ARG A 217 6.41 16.16 -26.62
C ARG A 217 7.61 15.28 -26.87
N PHE A 218 7.42 13.96 -26.93
CA PHE A 218 8.49 13.00 -27.18
C PHE A 218 9.19 13.28 -28.52
N LEU A 219 8.43 13.55 -29.59
CA LEU A 219 8.97 13.90 -30.91
C LEU A 219 9.79 15.20 -30.90
N PHE A 220 9.24 16.30 -30.37
CA PHE A 220 9.97 17.59 -30.32
C PHE A 220 11.16 17.57 -29.36
N CYS A 221 11.10 16.80 -28.27
CA CYS A 221 12.25 16.60 -27.39
C CYS A 221 13.35 15.75 -28.06
N ALA A 222 13.00 14.69 -28.80
CA ALA A 222 13.98 13.91 -29.55
C ALA A 222 14.71 14.76 -30.61
N GLU A 223 13.98 15.56 -31.38
CA GLU A 223 14.56 16.55 -32.32
C GLU A 223 15.54 17.48 -31.59
N ALA A 224 15.14 18.03 -30.44
CA ALA A 224 15.96 18.94 -29.64
C ALA A 224 17.23 18.30 -29.07
N ILE A 225 17.15 17.04 -28.59
CA ILE A 225 18.30 16.26 -28.10
C ILE A 225 19.32 16.09 -29.22
N PHE A 226 18.90 15.53 -30.36
CA PHE A 226 19.84 15.22 -31.46
C PHE A 226 20.42 16.49 -32.10
N LYS A 227 19.64 17.58 -32.15
CA LYS A 227 20.13 18.90 -32.58
C LYS A 227 21.23 19.43 -31.65
N ALA A 228 21.03 19.39 -30.33
CA ALA A 228 22.04 19.86 -29.35
C ALA A 228 23.28 18.94 -29.32
N GLN A 229 23.09 17.63 -29.45
CA GLN A 229 24.18 16.65 -29.52
C GLN A 229 25.04 16.84 -30.78
N ALA A 230 24.42 17.09 -31.94
CA ALA A 230 25.15 17.40 -33.17
C ALA A 230 25.89 18.75 -33.11
N GLU A 231 25.36 19.74 -32.38
CA GLU A 231 25.98 21.07 -32.20
C GLU A 231 27.16 21.04 -31.22
N THR A 232 27.08 20.27 -30.14
CA THR A 232 28.08 20.25 -29.05
C THR A 232 29.09 19.11 -29.15
N GLY A 233 28.80 18.06 -29.92
CA GLY A 233 29.62 16.83 -29.98
C GLY A 233 29.55 15.95 -28.73
N GLU A 234 28.72 16.30 -27.74
CA GLU A 234 28.50 15.50 -26.53
C GLU A 234 27.19 14.71 -26.61
N ILE A 235 27.15 13.53 -25.98
CA ILE A 235 25.88 12.81 -25.74
C ILE A 235 24.99 13.67 -24.84
N LYS A 236 23.74 13.88 -25.26
CA LYS A 236 22.70 14.64 -24.53
C LYS A 236 21.48 13.76 -24.28
N GLY A 237 20.65 14.14 -23.31
CA GLY A 237 19.35 13.48 -23.10
C GLY A 237 18.27 14.38 -22.53
N HIS A 238 17.04 13.89 -22.61
CA HIS A 238 15.90 14.46 -21.89
C HIS A 238 15.14 13.32 -21.22
N TYR A 239 14.88 13.39 -19.91
CA TYR A 239 14.14 12.33 -19.24
C TYR A 239 12.66 12.42 -19.63
N LEU A 240 12.25 11.64 -20.62
CA LEU A 240 10.86 11.58 -21.09
C LEU A 240 10.01 10.80 -20.09
N ASN A 241 8.94 11.41 -19.57
CA ASN A 241 8.15 10.80 -18.51
C ASN A 241 7.20 9.70 -19.03
N ALA A 242 7.44 8.47 -18.59
CA ALA A 242 6.66 7.29 -18.91
C ALA A 242 5.48 7.06 -17.95
N THR A 243 5.40 7.77 -16.82
CA THR A 243 4.27 7.66 -15.89
C THR A 243 2.93 7.91 -16.59
N ALA A 244 1.96 7.03 -16.33
CA ALA A 244 0.65 6.99 -16.98
C ALA A 244 -0.43 6.42 -16.04
N GLY A 245 -1.70 6.53 -16.44
CA GLY A 245 -2.83 5.95 -15.69
C GLY A 245 -2.88 4.42 -15.66
N THR A 246 -2.25 3.73 -16.61
CA THR A 246 -2.23 2.25 -16.73
C THR A 246 -0.84 1.71 -17.11
N CYS A 247 -0.53 0.47 -16.73
CA CYS A 247 0.70 -0.23 -17.17
C CYS A 247 0.81 -0.22 -18.71
N GLU A 248 -0.30 -0.41 -19.44
CA GLU A 248 -0.30 -0.45 -20.90
C GLU A 248 0.10 0.90 -21.53
N GLU A 249 -0.38 2.03 -21.00
CA GLU A 249 0.02 3.36 -21.47
C GLU A 249 1.46 3.71 -21.06
N MET A 250 1.90 3.28 -19.87
CA MET A 250 3.28 3.43 -19.42
C MET A 250 4.25 2.71 -20.38
N MET A 251 3.92 1.47 -20.75
CA MET A 251 4.73 0.68 -21.68
C MET A 251 4.72 1.26 -23.10
N LYS A 252 3.58 1.77 -23.61
CA LYS A 252 3.53 2.48 -24.90
C LYS A 252 4.46 3.71 -24.92
N ARG A 253 4.51 4.47 -23.83
CA ARG A 253 5.43 5.62 -23.68
C ARG A 253 6.88 5.15 -23.72
N ALA A 254 7.25 4.14 -22.93
CA ALA A 254 8.60 3.58 -22.91
C ALA A 254 9.04 3.02 -24.28
N ILE A 255 8.16 2.29 -24.97
CA ILE A 255 8.40 1.76 -26.32
C ILE A 255 8.65 2.89 -27.32
N CYS A 256 7.85 3.96 -27.29
CA CYS A 256 8.05 5.09 -28.19
C CYS A 256 9.38 5.83 -27.91
N ALA A 257 9.78 6.01 -26.64
CA ALA A 257 11.09 6.57 -26.30
C ALA A 257 12.24 5.70 -26.84
N ARG A 258 12.13 4.38 -26.71
CA ARG A 258 13.06 3.38 -27.26
C ARG A 258 13.14 3.45 -28.80
N GLU A 259 12.00 3.57 -29.49
CA GLU A 259 11.94 3.74 -30.95
C GLU A 259 12.56 5.06 -31.43
N LEU A 260 12.47 6.13 -30.64
CA LEU A 260 13.12 7.42 -30.92
C LEU A 260 14.63 7.41 -30.64
N GLY A 261 15.17 6.33 -30.06
CA GLY A 261 16.60 6.20 -29.77
C GLY A 261 17.13 7.16 -28.70
N VAL A 262 16.26 7.70 -27.83
CA VAL A 262 16.72 8.55 -26.71
C VAL A 262 17.39 7.69 -25.62
N PRO A 263 18.38 8.22 -24.87
CA PRO A 263 19.13 7.40 -23.92
C PRO A 263 18.40 7.11 -22.60
N ILE A 264 17.33 7.84 -22.26
CA ILE A 264 16.78 7.91 -20.91
C ILE A 264 15.29 8.25 -20.85
N VAL A 265 14.57 7.61 -19.93
CA VAL A 265 13.17 7.90 -19.56
C VAL A 265 13.08 8.21 -18.06
N MET A 266 11.92 8.69 -17.59
CA MET A 266 11.64 8.81 -16.15
C MET A 266 10.30 8.23 -15.71
N HIS A 267 10.21 7.94 -14.40
CA HIS A 267 9.01 7.40 -13.75
C HIS A 267 8.86 7.91 -12.31
N ASP A 268 7.62 8.21 -11.92
CA ASP A 268 7.19 8.53 -10.55
C ASP A 268 6.85 7.24 -9.77
N TYR A 269 7.85 6.58 -9.20
CA TYR A 269 7.71 5.19 -8.72
C TYR A 269 6.72 4.98 -7.56
N LEU A 270 6.38 5.99 -6.75
CA LEU A 270 5.42 5.84 -5.65
C LEU A 270 3.98 6.05 -6.09
N THR A 271 3.71 7.03 -6.96
CA THR A 271 2.34 7.25 -7.47
C THR A 271 1.99 6.21 -8.54
N GLY A 272 2.96 5.82 -9.38
CA GLY A 272 2.84 4.67 -10.29
C GLY A 272 2.84 3.31 -9.57
N GLY A 273 3.63 3.21 -8.48
CA GLY A 273 3.77 2.05 -7.59
C GLY A 273 4.88 1.07 -7.95
N PHE A 274 5.26 0.20 -7.00
CA PHE A 274 6.40 -0.70 -7.14
C PHE A 274 6.20 -1.79 -8.19
N THR A 275 4.96 -2.27 -8.37
CA THR A 275 4.65 -3.28 -9.39
C THR A 275 4.83 -2.71 -10.82
N ALA A 276 4.38 -1.47 -11.05
CA ALA A 276 4.62 -0.77 -12.31
C ALA A 276 6.10 -0.40 -12.51
N ASN A 277 6.77 0.09 -11.45
CA ASN A 277 8.18 0.47 -11.53
C ASN A 277 9.09 -0.71 -11.87
N THR A 278 8.87 -1.88 -11.26
CA THR A 278 9.71 -3.06 -11.49
C THR A 278 9.55 -3.61 -12.92
N SER A 279 8.33 -3.61 -13.49
CA SER A 279 8.13 -3.90 -14.92
C SER A 279 8.89 -2.94 -15.82
N LEU A 280 8.82 -1.63 -15.54
CA LEU A 280 9.54 -0.63 -16.32
C LEU A 280 11.06 -0.78 -16.18
N ALA A 281 11.57 -1.14 -14.99
CA ALA A 281 12.99 -1.41 -14.76
C ALA A 281 13.50 -2.64 -15.53
N HIS A 282 12.71 -3.71 -15.61
CA HIS A 282 13.02 -4.87 -16.46
C HIS A 282 13.03 -4.48 -17.95
N TYR A 283 11.99 -3.75 -18.40
CA TYR A 283 11.93 -3.25 -19.78
C TYR A 283 13.13 -2.36 -20.17
N CYS A 284 13.52 -1.45 -19.27
CA CYS A 284 14.65 -0.55 -19.45
C CYS A 284 15.99 -1.29 -19.55
N ARG A 285 16.19 -2.36 -18.75
CA ARG A 285 17.34 -3.27 -18.86
C ARG A 285 17.37 -3.93 -20.24
N ASP A 286 16.26 -4.55 -20.64
CA ASP A 286 16.17 -5.33 -21.88
C ASP A 286 16.25 -4.47 -23.16
N ASN A 287 15.97 -3.17 -23.05
CA ASN A 287 15.99 -2.22 -24.17
C ASN A 287 17.09 -1.16 -24.08
N GLY A 288 17.97 -1.23 -23.08
CA GLY A 288 19.11 -0.33 -22.94
C GLY A 288 18.78 1.12 -22.60
N LEU A 289 17.57 1.42 -22.12
CA LEU A 289 17.16 2.76 -21.65
C LEU A 289 17.62 3.01 -20.22
N LEU A 290 18.23 4.15 -19.94
CA LEU A 290 18.42 4.60 -18.55
C LEU A 290 17.07 4.95 -17.92
N LEU A 291 16.89 4.66 -16.63
CA LEU A 291 15.65 4.89 -15.90
C LEU A 291 15.83 5.89 -14.75
N HIS A 292 15.39 7.13 -14.94
CA HIS A 292 15.40 8.13 -13.87
C HIS A 292 14.16 8.06 -12.98
N ILE A 293 14.35 7.94 -11.67
CA ILE A 293 13.23 7.88 -10.71
C ILE A 293 13.03 9.23 -10.02
N HIS A 294 11.82 9.77 -10.19
CA HIS A 294 11.33 10.87 -9.37
C HIS A 294 10.49 10.33 -8.21
N ARG A 295 10.62 10.97 -7.05
CA ARG A 295 10.04 10.50 -5.78
C ARG A 295 8.75 11.23 -5.38
N ALA A 296 7.89 11.59 -6.34
CA ALA A 296 6.59 12.20 -6.04
C ALA A 296 5.86 11.41 -4.94
N MET A 297 5.13 12.10 -4.05
CA MET A 297 4.45 11.53 -2.87
C MET A 297 5.37 11.08 -1.70
N HIS A 298 6.71 11.00 -1.83
CA HIS A 298 7.58 10.51 -0.74
C HIS A 298 7.38 11.23 0.61
N ALA A 299 7.28 12.57 0.58
CA ALA A 299 7.17 13.39 1.78
C ALA A 299 5.82 13.24 2.50
N VAL A 300 4.81 12.63 1.88
CA VAL A 300 3.57 12.19 2.56
C VAL A 300 3.89 11.10 3.60
N ILE A 301 4.93 10.30 3.33
CA ILE A 301 5.31 9.07 4.06
C ILE A 301 6.53 9.29 4.97
N ASP A 302 7.54 10.07 4.56
CA ASP A 302 8.85 10.07 5.20
C ASP A 302 9.19 11.28 6.09
N ARG A 303 8.42 12.37 5.97
CA ARG A 303 8.73 13.67 6.59
C ARG A 303 8.75 13.66 8.11
N GLN A 304 7.75 13.06 8.75
CA GLN A 304 7.60 13.15 10.21
C GLN A 304 8.49 12.13 10.93
N LYS A 305 9.15 12.53 12.02
CA LYS A 305 10.08 11.68 12.78
C LYS A 305 9.38 10.58 13.59
N ASN A 306 8.14 10.80 14.01
CA ASN A 306 7.39 9.90 14.90
C ASN A 306 6.59 8.81 14.17
N HIS A 307 6.24 8.98 12.89
CA HIS A 307 5.40 8.04 12.14
C HIS A 307 5.83 7.93 10.67
N GLY A 308 5.45 6.86 9.98
CA GLY A 308 5.64 6.71 8.53
C GLY A 308 6.81 5.78 8.16
N MET A 309 7.53 6.06 7.07
CA MET A 309 8.71 5.26 6.67
C MET A 309 9.85 6.20 6.31
N HIS A 310 11.02 6.07 6.94
CA HIS A 310 12.14 6.95 6.61
C HIS A 310 12.60 6.78 5.15
N PHE A 311 13.02 7.85 4.47
CA PHE A 311 13.42 7.82 3.07
C PHE A 311 14.49 6.76 2.75
N ARG A 312 15.40 6.46 3.70
CA ARG A 312 16.40 5.37 3.57
C ARG A 312 15.79 3.99 3.26
N VAL A 313 14.59 3.71 3.77
CA VAL A 313 13.84 2.47 3.50
C VAL A 313 13.29 2.49 2.08
N LEU A 314 12.76 3.64 1.65
CA LEU A 314 12.27 3.86 0.29
C LEU A 314 13.41 3.83 -0.75
N ALA A 315 14.60 4.30 -0.39
CA ALA A 315 15.83 4.24 -1.18
C ALA A 315 16.32 2.79 -1.36
N LYS A 316 16.40 2.01 -0.26
CA LYS A 316 16.69 0.56 -0.32
C LYS A 316 15.68 -0.18 -1.21
N ALA A 317 14.39 0.10 -1.04
CA ALA A 317 13.32 -0.50 -1.83
C ALA A 317 13.41 -0.15 -3.33
N LEU A 318 13.74 1.09 -3.67
CA LEU A 318 13.93 1.49 -5.07
C LEU A 318 15.20 0.87 -5.67
N ARG A 319 16.32 0.82 -4.94
CA ARG A 319 17.54 0.13 -5.40
C ARG A 319 17.27 -1.34 -5.76
N MET A 320 16.40 -2.03 -5.01
CA MET A 320 15.93 -3.38 -5.35
C MET A 320 14.97 -3.42 -6.56
N SER A 321 13.92 -2.59 -6.57
CA SER A 321 12.92 -2.55 -7.66
C SER A 321 13.53 -2.16 -9.02
N GLY A 322 14.55 -1.31 -9.00
CA GLY A 322 15.31 -0.86 -10.15
C GLY A 322 15.01 0.60 -10.53
N GLY A 323 16.08 1.37 -10.59
CA GLY A 323 16.14 2.74 -11.10
C GLY A 323 17.58 3.19 -11.15
N ASP A 324 18.02 3.81 -12.23
CA ASP A 324 19.42 4.25 -12.40
C ASP A 324 19.69 5.55 -11.63
N HIS A 325 18.69 6.43 -11.58
CA HIS A 325 18.70 7.63 -10.73
C HIS A 325 17.62 7.55 -9.65
N ILE A 326 17.84 8.22 -8.51
CA ILE A 326 16.74 8.63 -7.61
C ILE A 326 16.99 10.02 -7.02
N HIS A 327 15.94 10.84 -6.92
CA HIS A 327 15.99 12.09 -6.16
C HIS A 327 16.37 11.85 -4.68
N ALA A 328 17.45 12.45 -4.21
CA ALA A 328 18.05 12.24 -2.87
C ALA A 328 17.96 13.48 -1.95
N GLY A 329 17.18 14.50 -2.33
CA GLY A 329 17.17 15.78 -1.61
C GLY A 329 18.39 16.64 -1.97
N THR A 330 18.51 17.81 -1.34
CA THR A 330 19.58 18.79 -1.66
C THR A 330 20.32 19.30 -0.44
N VAL A 331 19.78 19.04 0.75
CA VAL A 331 20.18 19.64 2.04
C VAL A 331 20.07 21.17 2.06
N VAL A 332 20.70 21.93 1.15
CA VAL A 332 20.58 23.41 1.02
C VAL A 332 19.24 23.87 0.47
N GLY A 333 18.69 23.16 -0.51
CA GLY A 333 17.58 23.64 -1.34
C GLY A 333 16.24 23.81 -0.61
N LYS A 334 15.17 24.06 -1.37
CA LYS A 334 13.85 24.39 -0.81
C LYS A 334 13.09 23.21 -0.18
N LEU A 335 13.58 21.99 -0.41
CA LEU A 335 13.00 20.75 0.11
C LEU A 335 13.80 20.27 1.33
N GLU A 336 13.13 19.66 2.30
CA GLU A 336 13.81 19.15 3.49
C GLU A 336 14.86 18.07 3.17
N GLY A 337 15.92 18.09 3.97
CA GLY A 337 16.99 17.11 4.04
C GLY A 337 17.96 17.60 5.10
N GLU A 338 18.13 16.85 6.18
CA GLU A 338 19.21 17.07 7.15
C GLU A 338 20.47 16.35 6.63
N ARG A 339 21.66 16.89 6.95
CA ARG A 339 22.93 16.49 6.32
C ARG A 339 23.30 15.04 6.59
N GLU A 340 23.35 14.61 7.84
CA GLU A 340 23.87 13.28 8.19
C GLU A 340 22.90 12.17 7.79
N MET A 341 21.58 12.37 7.91
CA MET A 341 20.61 11.42 7.35
C MET A 341 20.71 11.34 5.81
N THR A 342 21.02 12.45 5.13
CA THR A 342 21.15 12.49 3.68
C THR A 342 22.39 11.74 3.21
N LEU A 343 23.53 11.96 3.87
CA LEU A 343 24.75 11.17 3.65
C LEU A 343 24.46 9.67 3.85
N GLY A 344 23.83 9.30 4.96
CA GLY A 344 23.51 7.90 5.25
C GLY A 344 22.69 7.19 4.17
N PHE A 345 21.65 7.82 3.61
CA PHE A 345 20.89 7.19 2.53
C PHE A 345 21.53 7.34 1.14
N VAL A 346 22.45 8.29 0.94
CA VAL A 346 23.26 8.40 -0.28
C VAL A 346 24.29 7.27 -0.33
N ASP A 347 24.95 6.96 0.78
CA ASP A 347 25.89 5.83 0.88
C ASP A 347 25.14 4.50 0.64
N LEU A 348 23.94 4.32 1.22
CA LEU A 348 23.06 3.18 0.95
C LEU A 348 22.61 3.04 -0.53
N LEU A 349 22.61 4.13 -1.31
CA LEU A 349 22.28 4.13 -2.73
C LEU A 349 23.49 3.81 -3.62
N ARG A 350 24.68 4.29 -3.26
CA ARG A 350 25.90 4.20 -4.10
C ARG A 350 26.72 2.95 -3.81
N ASP A 351 26.94 2.64 -2.54
CA ASP A 351 28.04 1.77 -2.11
C ASP A 351 27.62 0.30 -2.10
N ASP A 352 28.59 -0.63 -2.17
CA ASP A 352 28.31 -2.07 -2.13
C ASP A 352 28.15 -2.60 -0.69
N TYR A 353 28.90 -2.02 0.25
CA TYR A 353 28.87 -2.39 1.67
C TYR A 353 28.82 -1.15 2.54
N ILE A 354 27.84 -1.07 3.44
CA ILE A 354 27.59 0.07 4.32
C ILE A 354 27.53 -0.45 5.76
N GLU A 355 28.42 0.04 6.63
CA GLU A 355 28.44 -0.33 8.04
C GLU A 355 27.32 0.34 8.87
N LYS A 356 26.98 -0.27 10.00
CA LYS A 356 26.05 0.30 10.99
C LYS A 356 26.61 1.60 11.59
N ASP A 357 26.12 2.74 11.12
CA ASP A 357 26.38 4.06 11.71
C ASP A 357 25.08 4.74 12.18
N ARG A 358 24.88 4.78 13.51
CA ARG A 358 23.71 5.44 14.12
C ARG A 358 23.73 6.96 13.99
N SER A 359 24.87 7.60 13.74
CA SER A 359 24.95 9.07 13.56
C SER A 359 24.32 9.53 12.25
N ARG A 360 24.52 8.77 11.16
CA ARG A 360 23.80 8.89 9.88
C ARG A 360 22.46 8.15 9.84
N GLY A 361 22.05 7.57 10.97
CA GLY A 361 20.78 6.84 11.13
C GLY A 361 20.72 5.50 10.39
N ILE A 362 21.86 4.87 10.10
CA ILE A 362 21.96 3.51 9.58
C ILE A 362 21.88 2.55 10.79
N PHE A 363 20.81 1.75 10.87
CA PHE A 363 20.58 0.87 12.03
C PHE A 363 21.20 -0.51 11.84
N PHE A 364 21.44 -0.92 10.60
CA PHE A 364 22.00 -2.21 10.23
C PHE A 364 23.08 -2.05 9.18
N THR A 365 24.15 -2.85 9.31
CA THR A 365 25.07 -3.08 8.19
C THR A 365 24.29 -3.65 6.99
N GLN A 366 24.55 -3.11 5.80
CA GLN A 366 23.91 -3.53 4.55
C GLN A 366 24.99 -3.92 3.53
N ASP A 367 24.95 -5.18 3.10
CA ASP A 367 25.72 -5.70 1.97
C ASP A 367 24.78 -5.82 0.76
N TRP A 368 25.18 -5.25 -0.37
CA TRP A 368 24.43 -5.26 -1.63
C TRP A 368 24.90 -6.34 -2.60
N VAL A 369 25.97 -7.08 -2.30
CA VAL A 369 26.48 -8.24 -3.07
C VAL A 369 26.50 -7.99 -4.59
N SER A 370 27.12 -6.86 -4.95
CA SER A 370 27.31 -6.35 -6.30
C SER A 370 26.03 -5.92 -7.03
N MET A 371 24.95 -5.62 -6.30
CA MET A 371 23.81 -4.90 -6.89
C MET A 371 24.25 -3.47 -7.28
N PRO A 372 24.04 -3.03 -8.54
CA PRO A 372 24.55 -1.74 -9.01
C PRO A 372 24.15 -0.57 -8.10
N GLY A 373 25.02 0.43 -8.01
CA GLY A 373 24.73 1.68 -7.32
C GLY A 373 23.74 2.54 -8.11
N VAL A 374 22.87 3.24 -7.41
CA VAL A 374 21.92 4.24 -7.93
C VAL A 374 22.53 5.63 -7.82
N LEU A 375 22.46 6.42 -8.88
CA LEU A 375 22.96 7.80 -8.87
C LEU A 375 21.99 8.72 -8.08
N PRO A 376 22.43 9.34 -6.98
CA PRO A 376 21.60 10.27 -6.22
C PRO A 376 21.46 11.61 -6.96
N VAL A 377 20.23 12.10 -7.09
CA VAL A 377 19.92 13.35 -7.78
C VAL A 377 19.57 14.46 -6.79
N ALA A 378 20.43 15.48 -6.74
CA ALA A 378 20.19 16.71 -6.01
C ALA A 378 19.32 17.67 -6.83
N SER A 379 18.09 17.96 -6.37
CA SER A 379 17.18 18.86 -7.09
C SER A 379 16.19 19.59 -6.17
N GLY A 380 15.91 20.86 -6.50
CA GLY A 380 14.83 21.66 -5.90
C GLY A 380 15.30 22.94 -5.21
N GLY A 381 15.16 24.08 -5.90
CA GLY A 381 15.43 25.41 -5.29
C GLY A 381 16.92 25.72 -5.09
N ILE A 382 17.77 25.19 -5.97
CA ILE A 382 19.23 25.39 -5.98
C ILE A 382 19.62 26.36 -7.10
N HIS A 383 20.75 27.06 -6.94
CA HIS A 383 21.26 28.08 -7.87
C HIS A 383 22.79 28.18 -7.79
N VAL A 384 23.44 28.93 -8.67
CA VAL A 384 24.92 28.94 -8.81
C VAL A 384 25.73 29.20 -7.54
N TRP A 385 25.24 30.01 -6.59
CA TRP A 385 25.92 30.22 -5.30
C TRP A 385 25.83 29.04 -4.33
N HIS A 386 24.93 28.10 -4.62
CA HIS A 386 24.91 26.78 -4.00
C HIS A 386 25.74 25.79 -4.82
N MET A 387 26.70 26.19 -5.66
CA MET A 387 27.61 25.22 -6.30
C MET A 387 28.82 24.88 -5.41
N PRO A 388 29.35 25.80 -4.59
CA PRO A 388 30.12 25.50 -3.36
C PRO A 388 29.19 25.26 -2.15
N ALA A 389 27.91 24.97 -2.45
CA ALA A 389 27.03 24.15 -1.63
C ALA A 389 26.39 23.00 -2.48
N LEU A 390 27.05 22.60 -3.61
CA LEU A 390 26.88 21.34 -4.39
C LEU A 390 28.20 20.68 -5.01
N THR A 391 29.45 21.09 -4.61
CA THR A 391 30.84 20.48 -4.49
C THR A 391 31.60 20.37 -3.05
N GLU A 392 31.10 19.62 -2.00
CA GLU A 392 31.68 19.07 -0.67
C GLU A 392 30.95 17.78 -0.03
N ILE A 393 29.91 17.78 0.87
CA ILE A 393 28.93 16.67 1.26
C ILE A 393 28.77 15.50 0.27
N PHE A 394 27.99 15.66 -0.82
CA PHE A 394 27.77 14.59 -1.80
C PHE A 394 29.10 14.17 -2.47
N GLY A 395 30.15 14.95 -2.27
CA GLY A 395 31.38 14.98 -3.04
C GLY A 395 31.75 16.41 -3.40
N ASP A 396 30.86 17.39 -3.61
CA ASP A 396 29.39 17.49 -3.86
C ASP A 396 28.31 17.99 -2.81
N ASP A 397 28.60 18.35 -1.53
CA ASP A 397 28.41 19.68 -0.77
C ASP A 397 27.43 20.14 0.34
N SER A 398 28.01 21.05 1.16
CA SER A 398 27.71 21.77 2.42
C SER A 398 26.33 22.40 2.69
N VAL A 399 26.06 22.78 3.96
CA VAL A 399 24.75 23.29 4.45
C VAL A 399 24.75 24.13 5.74
N LEU A 400 23.65 24.88 5.97
CA LEU A 400 23.31 25.77 7.13
C LEU A 400 21.98 25.39 7.88
N GLN A 401 21.42 26.30 8.72
CA GLN A 401 20.54 26.09 9.91
C GLN A 401 18.99 26.35 9.76
N PHE A 402 18.20 26.47 10.86
CA PHE A 402 16.69 26.38 10.95
C PHE A 402 15.95 27.41 11.89
N GLY A 403 14.58 27.52 11.83
CA GLY A 403 13.64 28.26 12.74
C GLY A 403 12.10 28.09 12.43
N GLU A 404 11.13 28.44 13.32
CA GLU A 404 9.75 27.83 13.43
C GLU A 404 8.41 28.70 13.32
N GLU A 405 7.26 27.97 13.26
CA GLU A 405 5.84 28.19 13.78
C GLU A 405 4.65 28.88 13.01
N ASN A 406 3.61 28.08 12.60
CA ASN A 406 2.13 28.36 12.47
C ASN A 406 1.33 27.21 11.74
N GLN A 407 -0.03 27.12 11.84
CA GLN A 407 -0.89 26.11 11.13
C GLN A 407 -2.30 26.64 10.70
N TYR A 408 -2.83 26.20 9.52
CA TYR A 408 -4.14 26.60 8.95
C TYR A 408 -4.77 25.55 8.00
N ILE A 409 -6.09 25.64 7.72
CA ILE A 409 -6.74 24.94 6.58
C ILE A 409 -6.76 25.87 5.36
N ALA A 410 -6.20 25.43 4.23
CA ALA A 410 -6.21 26.16 2.97
C ALA A 410 -7.06 25.44 1.91
N TYR A 411 -7.83 26.20 1.12
CA TYR A 411 -8.61 25.70 -0.01
C TYR A 411 -7.92 26.12 -1.31
N VAL A 412 -7.54 25.15 -2.14
CA VAL A 412 -6.81 25.38 -3.40
C VAL A 412 -7.66 24.88 -4.58
N ALA A 413 -7.84 25.75 -5.58
CA ALA A 413 -8.51 25.40 -6.83
C ALA A 413 -7.47 25.18 -7.94
N TYR A 414 -7.69 24.16 -8.76
CA TYR A 414 -6.81 23.78 -9.87
C TYR A 414 -7.59 23.84 -11.19
N PRO A 415 -7.07 24.48 -12.25
CA PRO A 415 -7.62 24.34 -13.60
C PRO A 415 -7.59 22.87 -14.04
N LEU A 416 -8.67 22.40 -14.68
CA LEU A 416 -8.80 20.98 -15.04
C LEU A 416 -7.75 20.53 -16.08
N ASP A 417 -7.37 21.40 -17.01
CA ASP A 417 -6.41 21.11 -18.07
C ASP A 417 -4.99 20.78 -17.55
N LEU A 418 -4.74 20.94 -16.24
CA LEU A 418 -3.50 20.51 -15.59
C LEU A 418 -3.41 19.00 -15.38
N PHE A 419 -4.52 18.27 -15.50
CA PHE A 419 -4.61 16.84 -15.21
C PHE A 419 -4.75 16.01 -16.50
N GLU A 420 -4.14 14.82 -16.50
CA GLU A 420 -4.34 13.80 -17.54
C GLU A 420 -5.65 13.05 -17.30
N GLU A 421 -6.50 12.94 -18.32
CA GLU A 421 -7.79 12.25 -18.26
C GLU A 421 -7.64 10.80 -17.77
N GLY A 422 -8.49 10.38 -16.83
CA GLY A 422 -8.49 9.00 -16.31
C GLY A 422 -7.27 8.63 -15.44
N SER A 423 -6.42 9.59 -15.03
CA SER A 423 -5.16 9.30 -14.34
C SER A 423 -5.13 9.79 -12.88
N VAL A 424 -5.45 8.89 -11.94
CA VAL A 424 -5.25 9.12 -10.49
C VAL A 424 -3.77 9.36 -10.18
N THR A 425 -2.88 8.63 -10.87
CA THR A 425 -1.42 8.77 -10.79
C THR A 425 -0.97 10.20 -11.07
N ASN A 426 -1.38 10.79 -12.20
CA ASN A 426 -1.04 12.18 -12.55
C ASN A 426 -1.63 13.20 -11.56
N MET A 427 -2.88 12.98 -11.11
CA MET A 427 -3.54 13.82 -10.12
C MET A 427 -2.74 13.88 -8.81
N PHE A 428 -2.28 12.73 -8.28
CA PHE A 428 -1.48 12.70 -7.06
C PHE A 428 -0.05 13.19 -7.26
N THR A 429 0.62 12.88 -8.37
CA THR A 429 1.92 13.49 -8.68
C THR A 429 1.82 15.03 -8.69
N SER A 430 0.70 15.59 -9.17
CA SER A 430 0.44 17.04 -9.18
C SER A 430 0.16 17.64 -7.79
N ILE A 431 -0.70 17.01 -6.99
CA ILE A 431 -1.22 17.60 -5.74
C ILE A 431 -0.32 17.27 -4.54
N VAL A 432 0.14 16.01 -4.44
CA VAL A 432 0.89 15.50 -3.27
C VAL A 432 2.36 15.19 -3.56
N GLY A 433 2.86 15.63 -4.72
CA GLY A 433 4.25 15.53 -5.14
C GLY A 433 5.22 16.35 -4.28
N ASN A 434 5.97 17.27 -4.91
CA ASN A 434 7.02 18.02 -4.20
C ASN A 434 6.52 18.95 -3.07
N VAL A 435 5.22 19.26 -2.99
CA VAL A 435 4.65 20.24 -2.05
C VAL A 435 4.83 19.82 -0.58
N PHE A 436 4.67 18.53 -0.28
CA PHE A 436 4.82 17.99 1.08
C PHE A 436 6.25 18.07 1.64
N GLY A 437 7.25 18.20 0.75
CA GLY A 437 8.65 18.31 1.10
C GLY A 437 9.13 19.74 1.36
N PHE A 438 8.29 20.77 1.19
CA PHE A 438 8.72 22.18 1.31
C PHE A 438 9.21 22.50 2.73
N LYS A 439 10.42 23.05 2.87
CA LYS A 439 11.00 23.52 4.16
C LYS A 439 10.14 24.58 4.84
N ALA A 440 9.46 25.42 4.05
CA ALA A 440 8.57 26.46 4.56
C ALA A 440 7.30 25.91 5.26
N LEU A 441 7.02 24.61 5.15
CA LEU A 441 5.92 23.94 5.82
C LEU A 441 6.46 22.96 6.87
N ARG A 442 6.03 23.14 8.13
CA ARG A 442 6.34 22.23 9.26
C ARG A 442 5.63 20.87 9.10
N ALA A 443 4.40 20.91 8.62
CA ALA A 443 3.60 19.73 8.24
C ALA A 443 2.56 20.16 7.20
N LEU A 444 2.04 19.19 6.44
CA LEU A 444 0.95 19.38 5.48
C LEU A 444 0.11 18.11 5.44
N ARG A 445 -1.22 18.26 5.51
CA ARG A 445 -2.16 17.15 5.31
C ARG A 445 -3.17 17.49 4.21
N LEU A 446 -3.39 16.57 3.28
CA LEU A 446 -4.47 16.67 2.31
C LEU A 446 -5.73 16.06 2.92
N GLU A 447 -6.65 16.92 3.36
CA GLU A 447 -7.88 16.54 4.07
C GLU A 447 -8.97 15.99 3.15
N ASP A 448 -9.23 16.64 2.01
CA ASP A 448 -10.28 16.24 1.07
C ASP A 448 -10.00 16.78 -0.35
N LEU A 449 -10.63 16.20 -1.36
CA LEU A 449 -10.62 16.64 -2.75
C LEU A 449 -12.04 16.70 -3.31
N ARG A 450 -12.41 17.78 -3.99
CA ARG A 450 -13.59 17.81 -4.86
C ARG A 450 -13.19 17.36 -6.26
N ILE A 451 -13.70 16.23 -6.71
CA ILE A 451 -13.55 15.78 -8.10
C ILE A 451 -14.67 16.42 -8.92
N PRO A 452 -14.39 17.30 -9.90
CA PRO A 452 -15.43 17.91 -10.71
C PRO A 452 -16.03 16.87 -11.67
N THR A 453 -17.33 16.98 -11.96
CA THR A 453 -18.09 16.00 -12.76
C THR A 453 -17.51 15.77 -14.17
N SER A 454 -16.88 16.79 -14.77
CA SER A 454 -16.16 16.67 -16.04
C SER A 454 -14.91 15.79 -15.95
N TYR A 455 -14.24 15.74 -14.79
CA TYR A 455 -13.10 14.85 -14.56
C TYR A 455 -13.56 13.46 -14.12
N SER A 456 -14.59 13.35 -13.27
CA SER A 456 -15.19 12.06 -12.87
C SER A 456 -15.56 11.20 -14.09
N LYS A 457 -16.12 11.83 -15.14
CA LYS A 457 -16.48 11.19 -16.42
C LYS A 457 -15.31 10.67 -17.26
N THR A 458 -14.06 10.97 -16.89
CA THR A 458 -12.87 10.45 -17.58
C THR A 458 -12.40 9.10 -17.02
N PHE A 459 -12.93 8.68 -15.87
CA PHE A 459 -12.63 7.41 -15.23
C PHE A 459 -13.73 6.38 -15.50
N GLN A 460 -13.36 5.10 -15.61
CA GLN A 460 -14.34 4.01 -15.70
C GLN A 460 -14.86 3.57 -14.33
N GLY A 461 -14.14 3.87 -13.25
CA GLY A 461 -14.52 3.53 -11.88
C GLY A 461 -14.45 2.03 -11.56
N PRO A 462 -15.29 1.51 -10.64
CA PRO A 462 -15.35 0.09 -10.29
C PRO A 462 -15.68 -0.81 -11.48
N PRO A 463 -15.06 -2.00 -11.62
CA PRO A 463 -15.31 -2.91 -12.75
C PRO A 463 -16.80 -3.20 -13.02
N HIS A 464 -17.55 -3.43 -11.94
CA HIS A 464 -18.97 -3.80 -11.95
C HIS A 464 -19.81 -2.94 -10.99
N GLY A 465 -19.28 -2.66 -9.80
CA GLY A 465 -19.98 -1.94 -8.74
C GLY A 465 -21.15 -2.70 -8.11
N ILE A 466 -21.74 -2.10 -7.07
CA ILE A 466 -22.68 -2.74 -6.13
C ILE A 466 -23.79 -3.54 -6.85
N GLN A 467 -24.57 -2.91 -7.74
CA GLN A 467 -25.74 -3.57 -8.35
C GLN A 467 -25.35 -4.79 -9.20
N VAL A 468 -24.37 -4.65 -10.10
CA VAL A 468 -23.95 -5.74 -10.99
C VAL A 468 -23.30 -6.87 -10.20
N GLU A 469 -22.62 -6.56 -9.09
CA GLU A 469 -22.12 -7.59 -8.17
C GLU A 469 -23.27 -8.35 -7.48
N ARG A 470 -24.29 -7.65 -6.95
CA ARG A 470 -25.46 -8.29 -6.34
C ARG A 470 -26.11 -9.28 -7.27
N ASP A 471 -26.27 -8.89 -8.53
CA ASP A 471 -26.84 -9.71 -9.60
C ASP A 471 -25.95 -10.91 -9.93
N LYS A 472 -24.62 -10.71 -10.05
CA LYS A 472 -23.63 -11.80 -10.26
C LYS A 472 -23.59 -12.82 -9.13
N LEU A 473 -23.78 -12.41 -7.88
CA LEU A 473 -23.69 -13.27 -6.71
C LEU A 473 -25.03 -13.86 -6.27
N ASN A 474 -26.15 -13.30 -6.75
CA ASN A 474 -27.52 -13.63 -6.35
C ASN A 474 -27.74 -13.51 -4.83
N LYS A 475 -27.31 -12.40 -4.21
CA LYS A 475 -27.32 -12.19 -2.74
C LYS A 475 -27.78 -10.79 -2.35
N TYR A 476 -29.00 -10.69 -1.83
CA TYR A 476 -29.69 -9.42 -1.54
C TYR A 476 -30.16 -9.33 -0.07
N GLY A 477 -30.51 -8.11 0.38
CA GLY A 477 -31.15 -7.88 1.69
C GLY A 477 -30.30 -8.17 2.93
N ARG A 478 -28.98 -8.32 2.76
CA ARG A 478 -28.00 -8.47 3.84
C ARG A 478 -26.57 -8.10 3.39
N PRO A 479 -25.67 -7.78 4.34
CA PRO A 479 -24.23 -7.79 4.12
C PRO A 479 -23.73 -9.10 3.52
N LEU A 480 -22.69 -9.00 2.69
CA LEU A 480 -21.90 -10.16 2.26
C LEU A 480 -20.97 -10.56 3.40
N LEU A 481 -20.87 -11.85 3.70
CA LEU A 481 -20.16 -12.36 4.86
C LEU A 481 -18.91 -13.14 4.42
N GLY A 482 -17.77 -12.87 5.04
CA GLY A 482 -16.55 -13.61 4.74
C GLY A 482 -15.50 -13.63 5.84
N CYS A 483 -14.32 -14.16 5.51
CA CYS A 483 -13.16 -14.16 6.41
C CYS A 483 -11.83 -14.15 5.63
N THR A 484 -10.80 -13.54 6.24
CA THR A 484 -9.40 -13.77 5.84
C THR A 484 -8.92 -15.09 6.44
N ILE A 485 -8.32 -15.97 5.64
CA ILE A 485 -7.74 -17.21 6.14
C ILE A 485 -6.55 -16.90 7.07
N LYS A 486 -6.41 -17.69 8.13
CA LYS A 486 -5.36 -17.57 9.16
C LYS A 486 -4.73 -18.95 9.48
N PRO A 487 -3.50 -19.03 10.01
CA PRO A 487 -2.50 -17.96 10.10
C PRO A 487 -2.23 -17.36 8.74
N LYS A 488 -1.82 -16.09 8.71
CA LYS A 488 -1.75 -15.35 7.45
C LYS A 488 -0.68 -15.91 6.51
N LEU A 489 0.45 -16.38 7.03
CA LEU A 489 1.54 -17.00 6.27
C LEU A 489 1.89 -18.38 6.83
N GLY A 490 2.58 -19.21 6.04
CA GLY A 490 3.15 -20.50 6.45
C GLY A 490 2.30 -21.75 6.16
N LEU A 491 1.03 -21.62 5.79
CA LEU A 491 0.20 -22.76 5.37
C LEU A 491 0.61 -23.26 3.97
N SER A 492 0.54 -24.58 3.75
CA SER A 492 0.67 -25.16 2.41
C SER A 492 -0.62 -24.97 1.59
N ALA A 493 -0.50 -24.90 0.25
CA ALA A 493 -1.62 -24.68 -0.66
C ALA A 493 -2.82 -25.61 -0.43
N LYS A 494 -2.57 -26.90 -0.15
CA LYS A 494 -3.61 -27.89 0.16
C LYS A 494 -4.31 -27.63 1.49
N ASN A 495 -3.57 -27.29 2.54
CA ASN A 495 -4.15 -26.94 3.85
C ASN A 495 -4.92 -25.61 3.77
N TYR A 496 -4.45 -24.68 2.94
CA TYR A 496 -5.11 -23.42 2.64
C TYR A 496 -6.47 -23.63 1.94
N GLY A 497 -6.50 -24.40 0.84
CA GLY A 497 -7.74 -24.76 0.16
C GLY A 497 -8.72 -25.51 1.07
N ARG A 498 -8.24 -26.38 1.96
CA ARG A 498 -9.08 -26.99 3.01
C ARG A 498 -9.69 -25.93 3.93
N ALA A 499 -8.92 -24.97 4.41
CA ALA A 499 -9.42 -23.89 5.26
C ALA A 499 -10.49 -23.03 4.56
N VAL A 500 -10.29 -22.75 3.26
CA VAL A 500 -11.25 -22.07 2.37
C VAL A 500 -12.56 -22.87 2.26
N TYR A 501 -12.49 -24.15 1.91
CA TYR A 501 -13.66 -25.03 1.79
C TYR A 501 -14.47 -25.10 3.09
N GLU A 502 -13.80 -25.29 4.24
CA GLU A 502 -14.45 -25.34 5.55
C GLU A 502 -15.20 -24.04 5.89
N CYS A 503 -14.64 -22.87 5.57
CA CYS A 503 -15.31 -21.60 5.81
C CYS A 503 -16.50 -21.39 4.85
N LEU A 504 -16.34 -21.69 3.56
CA LEU A 504 -17.40 -21.50 2.55
C LEU A 504 -18.58 -22.46 2.76
N ARG A 505 -18.33 -23.73 3.07
CA ARG A 505 -19.38 -24.71 3.39
C ARG A 505 -20.10 -24.39 4.71
N GLY A 506 -19.42 -23.72 5.64
CA GLY A 506 -19.98 -23.24 6.91
C GLY A 506 -20.86 -21.99 6.77
N GLY A 507 -21.17 -21.54 5.55
CA GLY A 507 -22.11 -20.45 5.32
C GLY A 507 -21.49 -19.07 5.04
N LEU A 508 -20.16 -18.95 4.88
CA LEU A 508 -19.60 -17.72 4.35
C LEU A 508 -19.93 -17.58 2.85
N ASP A 509 -20.08 -16.34 2.39
CA ASP A 509 -20.20 -16.02 0.97
C ASP A 509 -18.82 -16.00 0.30
N PHE A 510 -17.84 -15.48 1.04
CA PHE A 510 -16.47 -15.29 0.59
C PHE A 510 -15.45 -15.73 1.62
N THR A 511 -14.27 -16.07 1.11
CA THR A 511 -13.02 -16.07 1.89
C THR A 511 -12.01 -15.18 1.16
N LYS A 512 -10.93 -14.75 1.81
CA LYS A 512 -9.86 -14.01 1.13
C LYS A 512 -8.48 -14.51 1.50
N ASP A 513 -7.57 -14.36 0.54
CA ASP A 513 -6.16 -14.29 0.82
C ASP A 513 -5.89 -13.19 1.86
N ASP A 514 -4.94 -13.43 2.76
CA ASP A 514 -4.37 -12.32 3.52
C ASP A 514 -3.50 -11.50 2.57
N GLU A 515 -3.44 -10.19 2.80
CA GLU A 515 -2.68 -9.24 1.97
C GLU A 515 -1.23 -9.70 1.76
N ASN A 516 -0.64 -10.29 2.79
CA ASN A 516 0.74 -10.78 2.76
C ASN A 516 0.94 -11.99 1.83
N VAL A 517 -0.11 -12.69 1.37
CA VAL A 517 0.03 -13.97 0.66
C VAL A 517 0.06 -13.76 -0.85
N ASN A 518 1.22 -13.97 -1.45
CA ASN A 518 1.42 -13.84 -2.89
C ASN A 518 1.97 -15.16 -3.46
N SER A 519 3.28 -15.31 -3.63
CA SER A 519 3.88 -16.54 -4.17
C SER A 519 5.13 -17.02 -3.42
N GLN A 520 5.12 -16.90 -2.09
CA GLN A 520 6.20 -17.35 -1.21
C GLN A 520 6.65 -18.80 -1.43
N PRO A 521 7.91 -19.17 -1.07
CA PRO A 521 8.43 -20.53 -1.15
C PRO A 521 7.55 -21.62 -0.52
N PHE A 522 6.84 -21.35 0.58
CA PHE A 522 5.97 -22.34 1.24
C PHE A 522 4.62 -22.55 0.54
N MET A 523 4.20 -21.63 -0.33
CA MET A 523 2.92 -21.68 -1.05
C MET A 523 2.98 -20.83 -2.33
N ARG A 524 3.35 -21.47 -3.44
CA ARG A 524 3.37 -20.82 -4.76
C ARG A 524 1.94 -20.49 -5.22
N TRP A 525 1.78 -19.34 -5.88
CA TRP A 525 0.45 -18.78 -6.16
C TRP A 525 -0.45 -19.73 -6.95
N ARG A 526 0.10 -20.44 -7.95
CA ARG A 526 -0.68 -21.27 -8.87
C ARG A 526 -1.30 -22.49 -8.19
N ASP A 527 -0.55 -23.16 -7.32
CA ASP A 527 -1.05 -24.32 -6.58
C ASP A 527 -2.14 -23.90 -5.60
N ARG A 528 -1.95 -22.75 -4.92
CA ARG A 528 -2.97 -22.13 -4.06
C ARG A 528 -4.24 -21.85 -4.85
N PHE A 529 -4.14 -21.25 -6.04
CA PHE A 529 -5.28 -20.91 -6.88
C PHE A 529 -6.07 -22.16 -7.27
N LEU A 530 -5.39 -23.25 -7.65
CA LEU A 530 -6.02 -24.53 -7.97
C LEU A 530 -6.78 -25.14 -6.77
N PHE A 531 -6.16 -25.23 -5.59
CA PHE A 531 -6.82 -25.77 -4.39
C PHE A 531 -7.95 -24.86 -3.88
N CYS A 532 -7.86 -23.54 -4.06
CA CYS A 532 -8.93 -22.62 -3.71
C CYS A 532 -10.10 -22.70 -4.70
N ALA A 533 -9.85 -22.88 -6.00
CA ALA A 533 -10.90 -23.10 -7.00
C ALA A 533 -11.65 -24.42 -6.73
N GLU A 534 -10.94 -25.52 -6.45
CA GLU A 534 -11.54 -26.79 -6.01
C GLU A 534 -12.45 -26.58 -4.79
N ALA A 535 -11.94 -25.85 -3.78
CA ALA A 535 -12.66 -25.54 -2.55
C ALA A 535 -13.93 -24.69 -2.78
N ILE A 536 -13.85 -23.68 -3.66
CA ILE A 536 -15.00 -22.84 -4.06
C ILE A 536 -16.09 -23.72 -4.69
N PHE A 537 -15.77 -24.45 -5.76
CA PHE A 537 -16.77 -25.20 -6.51
C PHE A 537 -17.37 -26.34 -5.70
N LYS A 538 -16.57 -26.99 -4.84
CA LYS A 538 -17.08 -28.00 -3.92
C LYS A 538 -18.05 -27.42 -2.89
N ALA A 539 -17.71 -26.30 -2.25
CA ALA A 539 -18.61 -25.64 -1.29
C ALA A 539 -19.89 -25.10 -1.98
N GLN A 540 -19.78 -24.60 -3.20
CA GLN A 540 -20.92 -24.16 -4.02
C GLN A 540 -21.84 -25.33 -4.39
N ALA A 541 -21.30 -26.49 -4.76
CA ALA A 541 -22.09 -27.69 -5.03
C ALA A 541 -22.82 -28.23 -3.79
N GLU A 542 -22.21 -28.12 -2.59
CA GLU A 542 -22.82 -28.56 -1.33
C GLU A 542 -23.86 -27.58 -0.77
N THR A 543 -23.69 -26.27 -0.99
CA THR A 543 -24.57 -25.23 -0.40
C THR A 543 -25.61 -24.68 -1.36
N GLY A 544 -25.43 -24.84 -2.68
CA GLY A 544 -26.28 -24.23 -3.71
C GLY A 544 -26.11 -22.71 -3.87
N GLU A 545 -25.30 -22.05 -3.04
CA GLU A 545 -25.00 -20.62 -3.15
C GLU A 545 -23.74 -20.38 -4.00
N ILE A 546 -23.70 -19.26 -4.74
CA ILE A 546 -22.47 -18.79 -5.38
C ILE A 546 -21.43 -18.48 -4.29
N LYS A 547 -20.22 -19.03 -4.40
CA LYS A 547 -19.11 -18.84 -3.46
C LYS A 547 -17.91 -18.21 -4.16
N GLY A 548 -17.03 -17.56 -3.40
CA GLY A 548 -15.76 -17.08 -3.93
C GLY A 548 -14.62 -17.08 -2.92
N HIS A 549 -13.40 -16.98 -3.44
CA HIS A 549 -12.20 -16.71 -2.68
C HIS A 549 -11.44 -15.57 -3.37
N TYR A 550 -11.05 -14.54 -2.63
CA TYR A 550 -10.33 -13.41 -3.21
C TYR A 550 -8.88 -13.83 -3.48
N LEU A 551 -8.62 -14.35 -4.68
CA LEU A 551 -7.28 -14.78 -5.09
C LEU A 551 -6.38 -13.56 -5.29
N ASN A 552 -5.28 -13.49 -4.54
CA ASN A 552 -4.39 -12.32 -4.57
C ASN A 552 -3.56 -12.27 -5.87
N ALA A 553 -3.92 -11.33 -6.75
CA ALA A 553 -3.26 -11.05 -8.01
C ALA A 553 -2.06 -10.09 -7.85
N THR A 554 -1.88 -9.44 -6.69
CA THR A 554 -0.67 -8.64 -6.40
C THR A 554 0.60 -9.46 -6.66
N ALA A 555 1.56 -8.85 -7.37
CA ALA A 555 2.82 -9.45 -7.79
C ALA A 555 3.93 -8.38 -7.88
N GLY A 556 5.19 -8.82 -8.04
CA GLY A 556 6.33 -7.91 -8.21
C GLY A 556 6.31 -7.10 -9.52
N THR A 557 5.62 -7.57 -10.57
CA THR A 557 5.54 -6.94 -11.91
C THR A 557 4.11 -6.94 -12.46
N CYS A 558 3.77 -5.98 -13.34
CA CYS A 558 2.48 -5.96 -14.06
C CYS A 558 2.24 -7.29 -14.80
N GLU A 559 3.28 -7.90 -15.39
CA GLU A 559 3.18 -9.14 -16.17
C GLU A 559 2.73 -10.33 -15.31
N GLU A 560 3.35 -10.54 -14.13
CA GLU A 560 2.94 -11.62 -13.22
C GLU A 560 1.59 -11.33 -12.54
N MET A 561 1.25 -10.05 -12.33
CA MET A 561 -0.08 -9.65 -11.84
C MET A 561 -1.18 -10.03 -12.83
N MET A 562 -1.00 -9.68 -14.11
CA MET A 562 -1.94 -10.00 -15.18
C MET A 562 -2.04 -11.52 -15.39
N LYS A 563 -0.93 -12.25 -15.33
CA LYS A 563 -0.90 -13.72 -15.39
C LYS A 563 -1.70 -14.39 -14.27
N ARG A 564 -1.66 -13.84 -13.05
CA ARG A 564 -2.50 -14.30 -11.91
C ARG A 564 -3.98 -14.05 -12.21
N ALA A 565 -4.35 -12.85 -12.65
CA ALA A 565 -5.72 -12.50 -13.01
C ALA A 565 -6.29 -13.35 -14.16
N ILE A 566 -5.50 -13.62 -15.20
CA ILE A 566 -5.84 -14.51 -16.32
C ILE A 566 -6.08 -15.94 -15.81
N CYS A 567 -5.20 -16.47 -14.95
CA CYS A 567 -5.38 -17.81 -14.41
C CYS A 567 -6.64 -17.92 -13.53
N ALA A 568 -6.96 -16.90 -12.72
CA ALA A 568 -8.21 -16.85 -11.96
C ALA A 568 -9.45 -16.87 -12.87
N ARG A 569 -9.43 -16.08 -13.96
CA ARG A 569 -10.45 -16.04 -15.00
C ARG A 569 -10.62 -17.41 -15.70
N GLU A 570 -9.53 -18.07 -16.04
CA GLU A 570 -9.52 -19.42 -16.64
C GLU A 570 -10.07 -20.50 -15.69
N LEU A 571 -9.83 -20.36 -14.39
CA LEU A 571 -10.41 -21.24 -13.36
C LEU A 571 -11.91 -20.96 -13.11
N GLY A 572 -12.48 -19.90 -13.69
CA GLY A 572 -13.90 -19.56 -13.55
C GLY A 572 -14.29 -19.07 -12.15
N VAL A 573 -13.34 -18.61 -11.32
CA VAL A 573 -13.67 -18.02 -10.01
C VAL A 573 -14.26 -16.62 -10.18
N PRO A 574 -15.15 -16.15 -9.28
CA PRO A 574 -15.86 -14.89 -9.51
C PRO A 574 -15.06 -13.63 -9.17
N ILE A 575 -13.93 -13.74 -8.44
CA ILE A 575 -13.29 -12.58 -7.79
C ILE A 575 -11.77 -12.77 -7.59
N VAL A 576 -11.01 -11.68 -7.73
CA VAL A 576 -9.59 -11.56 -7.39
C VAL A 576 -9.38 -10.40 -6.40
N MET A 577 -8.18 -10.29 -5.81
CA MET A 577 -7.79 -9.10 -5.03
C MET A 577 -6.46 -8.48 -5.41
N HIS A 578 -6.28 -7.21 -5.03
CA HIS A 578 -5.05 -6.46 -5.22
C HIS A 578 -4.77 -5.46 -4.07
N ASP A 579 -3.50 -5.21 -3.81
CA ASP A 579 -2.97 -4.32 -2.76
C ASP A 579 -2.53 -3.00 -3.39
N TYR A 580 -3.50 -2.13 -3.69
CA TYR A 580 -3.32 -1.01 -4.62
C TYR A 580 -2.26 0.04 -4.22
N LEU A 581 -1.94 0.19 -2.93
CA LEU A 581 -0.93 1.17 -2.48
C LEU A 581 0.51 0.67 -2.63
N THR A 582 0.74 -0.63 -2.44
CA THR A 582 2.08 -1.22 -2.66
C THR A 582 2.27 -1.55 -4.14
N GLY A 583 1.22 -2.02 -4.82
CA GLY A 583 1.22 -2.28 -6.26
C GLY A 583 1.25 -1.00 -7.10
N GLY A 584 0.41 -0.01 -6.75
CA GLY A 584 0.31 1.29 -7.39
C GLY A 584 -1.03 1.59 -8.05
N PHE A 585 -1.39 2.87 -8.16
CA PHE A 585 -2.60 3.30 -8.87
C PHE A 585 -2.57 2.93 -10.36
N THR A 586 -1.39 2.97 -10.98
CA THR A 586 -1.19 2.57 -12.39
C THR A 586 -1.42 1.07 -12.60
N ALA A 587 -0.91 0.22 -11.70
CA ALA A 587 -1.14 -1.23 -11.74
C ALA A 587 -2.62 -1.59 -11.44
N ASN A 588 -3.19 -0.96 -10.42
CA ASN A 588 -4.60 -1.14 -10.04
C ASN A 588 -5.56 -0.83 -11.19
N THR A 589 -5.34 0.29 -11.90
CA THR A 589 -6.25 0.73 -12.98
C THR A 589 -6.20 -0.24 -14.18
N SER A 590 -5.02 -0.76 -14.54
CA SER A 590 -4.90 -1.84 -15.54
C SER A 590 -5.67 -3.08 -15.13
N LEU A 591 -5.51 -3.54 -13.88
CA LEU A 591 -6.22 -4.71 -13.38
C LEU A 591 -7.74 -4.49 -13.33
N ALA A 592 -8.20 -3.29 -12.96
CA ALA A 592 -9.62 -2.94 -12.96
C ALA A 592 -10.24 -2.96 -14.37
N HIS A 593 -9.53 -2.44 -15.38
CA HIS A 593 -9.96 -2.55 -16.77
C HIS A 593 -10.04 -4.02 -17.23
N TYR A 594 -9.02 -4.83 -16.95
CA TYR A 594 -9.05 -6.26 -17.27
C TYR A 594 -10.20 -7.01 -16.59
N CYS A 595 -10.45 -6.72 -15.31
CA CYS A 595 -11.53 -7.32 -14.52
C CYS A 595 -12.91 -7.02 -15.12
N ARG A 596 -13.14 -5.76 -15.54
CA ARG A 596 -14.35 -5.33 -16.25
C ARG A 596 -14.55 -6.12 -17.55
N ASP A 597 -13.52 -6.13 -18.40
CA ASP A 597 -13.58 -6.77 -19.72
C ASP A 597 -13.71 -8.31 -19.66
N ASN A 598 -13.40 -8.92 -18.51
CA ASN A 598 -13.46 -10.37 -18.29
C ASN A 598 -14.52 -10.82 -17.27
N GLY A 599 -15.34 -9.90 -16.76
CA GLY A 599 -16.43 -10.23 -15.82
C GLY A 599 -15.98 -10.65 -14.41
N LEU A 600 -14.72 -10.43 -14.03
CA LEU A 600 -14.18 -10.71 -12.69
C LEU A 600 -14.48 -9.55 -11.73
N LEU A 601 -14.94 -9.87 -10.52
CA LEU A 601 -14.99 -8.88 -9.43
C LEU A 601 -13.56 -8.59 -8.94
N LEU A 602 -13.33 -7.35 -8.48
CA LEU A 602 -12.03 -6.90 -7.97
C LEU A 602 -12.15 -6.37 -6.53
N HIS A 603 -11.59 -7.10 -5.57
CA HIS A 603 -11.48 -6.66 -4.19
C HIS A 603 -10.17 -5.91 -3.92
N ILE A 604 -10.24 -4.70 -3.39
CA ILE A 604 -9.06 -3.90 -3.09
C ILE A 604 -8.74 -3.86 -1.59
N HIS A 605 -7.52 -4.31 -1.27
CA HIS A 605 -6.97 -4.26 0.07
C HIS A 605 -6.06 -3.04 0.25
N ARG A 606 -6.11 -2.42 1.43
CA ARG A 606 -5.49 -1.11 1.74
C ARG A 606 -4.16 -1.22 2.49
N ALA A 607 -3.39 -2.27 2.24
CA ALA A 607 -2.07 -2.43 2.86
C ALA A 607 -1.23 -1.14 2.68
N MET A 608 -0.50 -0.73 3.72
CA MET A 608 0.29 0.51 3.79
C MET A 608 -0.52 1.81 4.03
N HIS A 609 -1.87 1.80 4.01
CA HIS A 609 -2.65 3.05 4.16
C HIS A 609 -2.31 3.85 5.42
N ALA A 610 -2.12 3.16 6.56
CA ALA A 610 -1.90 3.80 7.85
C ALA A 610 -0.51 4.46 7.97
N VAL A 611 0.40 4.23 7.02
CA VAL A 611 1.64 5.00 6.86
C VAL A 611 1.33 6.42 6.37
N ILE A 612 0.28 6.57 5.57
CA ILE A 612 -0.10 7.78 4.81
C ILE A 612 -1.20 8.59 5.51
N ASP A 613 -2.22 7.93 6.08
CA ASP A 613 -3.46 8.60 6.48
C ASP A 613 -3.64 8.84 7.98
N ARG A 614 -2.90 8.13 8.81
CA ARG A 614 -3.14 8.07 10.27
C ARG A 614 -2.72 9.32 11.04
N GLN A 615 -1.74 10.08 10.55
CA GLN A 615 -1.31 11.28 11.27
C GLN A 615 -2.29 12.43 11.05
N LYS A 616 -2.73 13.05 12.15
CA LYS A 616 -3.71 14.15 12.09
C LYS A 616 -3.17 15.44 11.43
N ASN A 617 -1.87 15.70 11.51
CA ASN A 617 -1.26 16.95 11.01
C ASN A 617 -0.45 16.79 9.72
N HIS A 618 -0.21 15.55 9.26
CA HIS A 618 0.63 15.28 8.09
C HIS A 618 0.06 14.12 7.27
N GLY A 619 0.27 14.11 5.95
CA GLY A 619 -0.08 12.99 5.09
C GLY A 619 -1.34 13.20 4.23
N MET A 620 -2.12 12.15 3.96
CA MET A 620 -3.36 12.24 3.16
C MET A 620 -4.49 11.49 3.84
N HIS A 621 -5.59 12.15 4.16
CA HIS A 621 -6.71 11.51 4.87
C HIS A 621 -7.33 10.37 4.04
N PHE A 622 -7.73 9.26 4.69
CA PHE A 622 -8.37 8.11 4.04
C PHE A 622 -9.53 8.45 3.08
N ARG A 623 -10.31 9.52 3.31
CA ARG A 623 -11.40 9.94 2.38
C ARG A 623 -10.87 10.32 0.99
N VAL A 624 -9.64 10.83 0.91
CA VAL A 624 -8.93 11.12 -0.34
C VAL A 624 -8.51 9.81 -1.02
N LEU A 625 -8.03 8.83 -0.25
CA LEU A 625 -7.69 7.49 -0.75
C LEU A 625 -8.93 6.72 -1.21
N ALA A 626 -10.06 6.85 -0.51
CA ALA A 626 -11.34 6.26 -0.90
C ALA A 626 -11.87 6.84 -2.23
N LYS A 627 -11.81 8.18 -2.40
CA LYS A 627 -12.11 8.84 -3.67
C LYS A 627 -11.18 8.37 -4.80
N ALA A 628 -9.89 8.24 -4.52
CA ALA A 628 -8.92 7.76 -5.49
C ALA A 628 -9.14 6.30 -5.90
N LEU A 629 -9.48 5.41 -4.96
CA LEU A 629 -9.88 4.03 -5.27
C LEU A 629 -11.13 4.00 -6.15
N ARG A 630 -12.20 4.72 -5.79
CA ARG A 630 -13.43 4.72 -6.59
C ARG A 630 -13.15 5.15 -8.04
N MET A 631 -12.21 6.07 -8.26
CA MET A 631 -11.73 6.46 -9.60
C MET A 631 -10.80 5.44 -10.28
N SER A 632 -9.82 4.85 -9.58
CA SER A 632 -8.87 3.86 -10.15
C SER A 632 -9.45 2.46 -10.32
N GLY A 633 -10.61 2.19 -9.71
CA GLY A 633 -11.40 0.98 -9.87
C GLY A 633 -11.15 -0.09 -8.81
N GLY A 634 -12.24 -0.57 -8.24
CA GLY A 634 -12.33 -1.72 -7.35
C GLY A 634 -13.80 -1.91 -6.95
N ASP A 635 -14.32 -3.13 -6.99
CA ASP A 635 -15.71 -3.42 -6.62
C ASP A 635 -15.88 -3.41 -5.10
N HIS A 636 -14.84 -3.84 -4.37
CA HIS A 636 -14.74 -3.72 -2.91
C HIS A 636 -13.54 -2.87 -2.50
N ILE A 637 -13.61 -2.24 -1.33
CA ILE A 637 -12.44 -1.71 -0.63
C ILE A 637 -12.52 -2.00 0.87
N HIS A 638 -11.40 -2.36 1.50
CA HIS A 638 -11.29 -2.24 2.96
C HIS A 638 -11.54 -0.80 3.42
N ALA A 639 -12.68 -0.58 4.07
CA ALA A 639 -13.06 0.71 4.65
C ALA A 639 -12.48 0.90 6.06
N GLY A 640 -11.96 -0.17 6.66
CA GLY A 640 -11.60 -0.20 8.09
C GLY A 640 -12.80 -0.58 8.93
N THR A 641 -12.76 -0.30 10.23
CA THR A 641 -13.84 -0.66 11.16
C THR A 641 -13.74 0.19 12.42
N VAL A 642 -14.88 0.62 12.95
CA VAL A 642 -14.93 1.37 14.23
C VAL A 642 -14.72 0.43 15.43
N VAL A 643 -15.16 -0.82 15.28
CA VAL A 643 -15.05 -1.92 16.24
C VAL A 643 -13.86 -2.85 15.91
N GLY A 644 -13.26 -3.50 16.91
CA GLY A 644 -12.04 -4.30 16.72
C GLY A 644 -10.74 -3.49 16.91
N LYS A 645 -9.60 -4.09 16.56
CA LYS A 645 -8.22 -3.64 16.86
C LYS A 645 -7.63 -2.57 15.93
N LEU A 646 -8.20 -2.38 14.73
CA LEU A 646 -7.74 -1.36 13.79
C LEU A 646 -8.47 -0.04 14.05
N GLU A 647 -7.83 1.07 13.73
CA GLU A 647 -8.36 2.41 13.99
C GLU A 647 -9.55 2.78 13.08
N GLY A 648 -10.51 3.50 13.67
CA GLY A 648 -11.67 4.08 13.00
C GLY A 648 -12.52 4.89 13.99
N GLU A 649 -12.84 6.13 13.62
CA GLU A 649 -13.82 6.99 14.30
C GLU A 649 -15.18 6.86 13.57
N ARG A 650 -16.32 6.89 14.30
CA ARG A 650 -17.62 6.49 13.74
C ARG A 650 -18.13 7.44 12.67
N GLU A 651 -18.18 8.75 12.94
CA GLU A 651 -18.75 9.72 12.01
C GLU A 651 -17.87 9.90 10.77
N MET A 652 -16.55 9.90 10.97
CA MET A 652 -15.55 9.84 9.90
C MET A 652 -15.72 8.60 9.01
N THR A 653 -15.89 7.41 9.62
CA THR A 653 -16.06 6.14 8.88
C THR A 653 -17.33 6.16 8.06
N LEU A 654 -18.45 6.56 8.67
CA LEU A 654 -19.71 6.77 8.00
C LEU A 654 -19.55 7.75 6.82
N GLY A 655 -18.82 8.85 6.98
CA GLY A 655 -18.63 9.84 5.90
C GLY A 655 -17.90 9.27 4.67
N PHE A 656 -16.80 8.54 4.84
CA PHE A 656 -16.11 7.95 3.69
C PHE A 656 -16.77 6.69 3.14
N VAL A 657 -17.63 6.02 3.91
CA VAL A 657 -18.49 4.93 3.43
C VAL A 657 -19.55 5.44 2.46
N ASP A 658 -20.17 6.59 2.72
CA ASP A 658 -21.10 7.23 1.78
C ASP A 658 -20.37 7.67 0.50
N LEU A 659 -19.16 8.25 0.60
CA LEU A 659 -18.33 8.58 -0.57
C LEU A 659 -18.03 7.38 -1.48
N LEU A 660 -18.02 6.17 -0.94
CA LEU A 660 -17.78 4.93 -1.68
C LEU A 660 -19.06 4.39 -2.32
N ARG A 661 -20.21 4.43 -1.62
CA ARG A 661 -21.47 3.83 -2.08
C ARG A 661 -22.31 4.76 -2.95
N ASP A 662 -22.51 5.99 -2.49
CA ASP A 662 -23.60 6.85 -2.95
C ASP A 662 -23.18 7.70 -4.15
N ASP A 663 -24.10 8.07 -5.04
CA ASP A 663 -23.77 8.86 -6.23
C ASP A 663 -23.62 10.37 -5.93
N TYR A 664 -24.31 10.87 -4.90
CA TYR A 664 -24.25 12.27 -4.48
C TYR A 664 -24.10 12.37 -2.96
N ILE A 665 -23.02 12.99 -2.51
CA ILE A 665 -22.70 13.18 -1.09
C ILE A 665 -22.63 14.68 -0.83
N GLU A 666 -23.50 15.18 0.05
CA GLU A 666 -23.52 16.60 0.42
C GLU A 666 -22.37 16.96 1.38
N LYS A 667 -21.97 18.23 1.40
CA LYS A 667 -20.96 18.72 2.33
C LYS A 667 -21.44 18.63 3.78
N ASP A 668 -20.86 17.69 4.53
CA ASP A 668 -21.10 17.53 5.96
C ASP A 668 -19.77 17.49 6.76
N ARG A 669 -19.46 18.59 7.45
CA ARG A 669 -18.28 18.71 8.31
C ARG A 669 -18.34 17.80 9.54
N SER A 670 -19.53 17.42 10.02
CA SER A 670 -19.70 16.54 11.18
C SER A 670 -19.28 15.09 10.90
N ARG A 671 -19.28 14.68 9.63
CA ARG A 671 -18.74 13.41 9.11
C ARG A 671 -17.40 13.58 8.36
N GLY A 672 -16.84 14.79 8.44
CA GLY A 672 -15.56 15.17 7.84
C GLY A 672 -15.56 15.34 6.32
N ILE A 673 -16.71 15.56 5.69
CA ILE A 673 -16.82 15.87 4.26
C ILE A 673 -16.66 17.39 4.07
N PHE A 674 -15.62 17.81 3.33
CA PHE A 674 -15.30 19.23 3.14
C PHE A 674 -15.99 19.79 1.89
N PHE A 675 -16.26 18.93 0.91
CA PHE A 675 -16.87 19.26 -0.36
C PHE A 675 -18.01 18.31 -0.72
N THR A 676 -19.11 18.88 -1.22
CA THR A 676 -20.13 18.17 -1.99
C THR A 676 -19.47 17.42 -3.14
N GLN A 677 -19.72 16.11 -3.24
CA GLN A 677 -19.18 15.23 -4.27
C GLN A 677 -20.32 14.60 -5.07
N ASP A 678 -20.30 14.84 -6.38
CA ASP A 678 -21.18 14.22 -7.37
C ASP A 678 -20.33 13.25 -8.21
N TRP A 679 -20.71 11.98 -8.20
CA TRP A 679 -20.09 10.90 -8.96
C TRP A 679 -20.77 10.66 -10.32
N VAL A 680 -21.92 11.29 -10.55
CA VAL A 680 -22.76 11.29 -11.75
C VAL A 680 -23.29 9.92 -12.16
N SER A 681 -22.40 9.03 -12.61
CA SER A 681 -22.71 7.70 -13.12
C SER A 681 -21.58 6.70 -12.87
N MET A 682 -20.61 7.06 -12.01
CA MET A 682 -19.53 6.17 -11.60
C MET A 682 -20.07 5.20 -10.53
N PRO A 683 -20.08 3.88 -10.76
CA PRO A 683 -20.70 2.94 -9.83
C PRO A 683 -20.18 3.05 -8.39
N GLY A 684 -21.04 2.70 -7.43
CA GLY A 684 -20.67 2.55 -6.03
C GLY A 684 -19.77 1.34 -5.76
N VAL A 685 -19.00 1.41 -4.67
CA VAL A 685 -18.05 0.41 -4.17
C VAL A 685 -18.59 -0.18 -2.87
N LEU A 686 -18.49 -1.50 -2.67
CA LEU A 686 -18.81 -2.11 -1.39
C LEU A 686 -17.71 -1.84 -0.35
N PRO A 687 -18.03 -1.16 0.77
CA PRO A 687 -17.12 -1.04 1.90
C PRO A 687 -16.97 -2.39 2.62
N VAL A 688 -15.73 -2.78 2.89
CA VAL A 688 -15.38 -4.01 3.61
C VAL A 688 -14.93 -3.66 5.03
N ALA A 689 -15.69 -4.14 6.01
CA ALA A 689 -15.38 -4.04 7.42
C ALA A 689 -14.50 -5.22 7.86
N SER A 690 -13.26 -4.94 8.27
CA SER A 690 -12.32 -5.94 8.78
C SER A 690 -11.30 -5.30 9.69
N GLY A 691 -10.87 -6.02 10.75
CA GLY A 691 -9.91 -5.50 11.71
C GLY A 691 -10.04 -6.10 13.11
N GLY A 692 -10.15 -7.43 13.22
CA GLY A 692 -10.30 -8.11 14.52
C GLY A 692 -11.72 -8.07 15.10
N ILE A 693 -12.70 -8.41 14.26
CA ILE A 693 -14.12 -8.48 14.60
C ILE A 693 -14.55 -9.93 14.90
N HIS A 694 -15.64 -10.09 15.66
CA HIS A 694 -16.26 -11.34 16.14
C HIS A 694 -17.76 -11.12 16.40
N VAL A 695 -18.54 -12.17 16.67
CA VAL A 695 -20.03 -12.15 16.71
C VAL A 695 -20.66 -11.01 17.55
N TRP A 696 -20.10 -10.65 18.70
CA TRP A 696 -20.60 -9.53 19.53
C TRP A 696 -20.54 -8.16 18.83
N HIS A 697 -19.72 -8.01 17.79
CA HIS A 697 -19.65 -6.80 16.98
C HIS A 697 -20.70 -6.76 15.84
N MET A 698 -21.39 -7.89 15.56
CA MET A 698 -22.33 -7.99 14.44
C MET A 698 -23.48 -6.96 14.45
N PRO A 699 -24.11 -6.61 15.60
CA PRO A 699 -25.17 -5.62 15.62
C PRO A 699 -24.68 -4.24 15.15
N ALA A 700 -23.56 -3.77 15.71
CA ALA A 700 -22.95 -2.49 15.33
C ALA A 700 -22.45 -2.47 13.87
N LEU A 701 -21.90 -3.60 13.38
CA LEU A 701 -21.48 -3.71 11.98
C LEU A 701 -22.67 -3.64 11.01
N THR A 702 -23.77 -4.34 11.34
CA THR A 702 -25.02 -4.34 10.54
C THR A 702 -25.70 -2.98 10.54
N GLU A 703 -25.66 -2.27 11.67
CA GLU A 703 -26.16 -0.89 11.82
C GLU A 703 -25.35 0.11 10.98
N ILE A 704 -24.02 0.10 11.11
CA ILE A 704 -23.14 1.12 10.52
C ILE A 704 -22.97 0.95 9.01
N PHE A 705 -22.73 -0.28 8.55
CA PHE A 705 -22.38 -0.52 7.16
C PHE A 705 -23.59 -0.84 6.28
N GLY A 706 -24.72 -1.25 6.87
CA GLY A 706 -25.93 -1.61 6.14
C GLY A 706 -25.73 -2.80 5.20
N ASP A 707 -26.71 -3.09 4.35
CA ASP A 707 -26.68 -4.28 3.49
C ASP A 707 -25.56 -4.22 2.48
N ASP A 708 -25.33 -3.07 1.82
CA ASP A 708 -24.27 -2.88 0.82
C ASP A 708 -22.90 -2.70 1.49
N SER A 709 -22.42 -3.83 2.02
CA SER A 709 -21.12 -3.98 2.65
C SER A 709 -20.64 -5.44 2.65
N VAL A 710 -19.36 -5.64 2.97
CA VAL A 710 -18.77 -6.96 3.23
C VAL A 710 -18.22 -7.00 4.66
N LEU A 711 -18.61 -7.97 5.47
CA LEU A 711 -18.14 -8.13 6.85
C LEU A 711 -17.16 -9.31 6.95
N GLN A 712 -15.92 -9.06 7.36
CA GLN A 712 -14.84 -10.07 7.31
C GLN A 712 -14.27 -10.48 8.67
N PHE A 713 -14.71 -11.65 9.13
CA PHE A 713 -14.41 -12.21 10.44
C PHE A 713 -13.23 -13.19 10.38
N GLY A 714 -12.00 -12.71 10.12
CA GLY A 714 -10.80 -13.57 10.05
C GLY A 714 -10.56 -14.41 11.32
N GLY A 715 -9.93 -13.83 12.34
CA GLY A 715 -9.77 -14.51 13.64
C GLY A 715 -11.11 -14.90 14.30
N GLY A 716 -12.18 -14.12 14.08
CA GLY A 716 -13.53 -14.42 14.57
C GLY A 716 -14.20 -15.65 13.94
N THR A 717 -13.67 -16.16 12.82
CA THR A 717 -14.06 -17.46 12.24
C THR A 717 -13.06 -18.55 12.64
N LEU A 718 -11.78 -18.35 12.33
CA LEU A 718 -10.77 -19.42 12.46
C LEU A 718 -10.30 -19.66 13.91
N GLY A 719 -10.59 -18.74 14.84
CA GLY A 719 -10.35 -18.89 16.27
C GLY A 719 -11.46 -19.65 17.02
N HIS A 720 -12.51 -20.09 16.32
CA HIS A 720 -13.62 -20.82 16.94
C HIS A 720 -13.17 -22.17 17.53
N PRO A 721 -13.59 -22.54 18.76
CA PRO A 721 -13.08 -23.72 19.48
C PRO A 721 -13.28 -25.05 18.74
N TRP A 722 -14.29 -25.15 17.88
CA TRP A 722 -14.63 -26.35 17.11
C TRP A 722 -14.13 -26.34 15.65
N GLY A 723 -13.37 -25.31 15.27
CA GLY A 723 -12.80 -25.16 13.92
C GLY A 723 -13.57 -24.23 12.97
N ASN A 724 -13.09 -24.17 11.72
CA ASN A 724 -13.48 -23.16 10.73
C ASN A 724 -14.97 -23.15 10.37
N ALA A 725 -15.56 -24.31 10.05
CA ALA A 725 -16.96 -24.37 9.61
C ALA A 725 -17.93 -23.94 10.73
N PRO A 726 -17.80 -24.41 11.99
CA PRO A 726 -18.58 -23.86 13.11
C PRO A 726 -18.39 -22.34 13.31
N GLY A 727 -17.17 -21.81 13.16
CA GLY A 727 -16.93 -20.37 13.23
C GLY A 727 -17.63 -19.58 12.13
N ALA A 728 -17.74 -20.14 10.92
CA ALA A 728 -18.50 -19.56 9.82
C ALA A 728 -20.02 -19.60 10.11
N VAL A 729 -20.54 -20.71 10.64
CA VAL A 729 -21.95 -20.85 11.04
C VAL A 729 -22.31 -19.83 12.13
N ALA A 730 -21.47 -19.69 13.16
CA ALA A 730 -21.68 -18.70 14.22
C ALA A 730 -21.80 -17.27 13.68
N ASN A 731 -20.93 -16.88 12.73
CA ASN A 731 -21.00 -15.56 12.09
C ASN A 731 -22.22 -15.43 11.15
N ARG A 732 -22.65 -16.51 10.48
CA ARG A 732 -23.86 -16.50 9.62
C ARG A 732 -25.14 -16.32 10.43
N VAL A 733 -25.32 -17.12 11.48
CA VAL A 733 -26.49 -17.03 12.39
C VAL A 733 -26.53 -15.67 13.09
N ALA A 734 -25.38 -15.15 13.54
CA ALA A 734 -25.31 -13.81 14.13
C ALA A 734 -25.75 -12.71 13.15
N LEU A 735 -25.34 -12.80 11.88
CA LEU A 735 -25.72 -11.85 10.84
C LEU A 735 -27.23 -11.92 10.55
N GLU A 736 -27.75 -13.12 10.32
CA GLU A 736 -29.16 -13.34 9.98
C GLU A 736 -30.08 -12.87 11.12
N ALA A 737 -29.73 -13.13 12.39
CA ALA A 737 -30.46 -12.61 13.54
C ALA A 737 -30.45 -11.07 13.62
N CYS A 738 -29.32 -10.42 13.32
CA CYS A 738 -29.25 -8.95 13.29
C CYS A 738 -30.05 -8.35 12.12
N VAL A 739 -29.99 -8.95 10.93
CA VAL A 739 -30.77 -8.52 9.77
C VAL A 739 -32.27 -8.71 10.01
N GLN A 740 -32.70 -9.85 10.56
CA GLN A 740 -34.09 -10.08 10.94
C GLN A 740 -34.56 -9.02 11.95
N ALA A 741 -33.85 -8.84 13.06
CA ALA A 741 -34.22 -7.88 14.09
C ALA A 741 -34.31 -6.44 13.56
N ARG A 742 -33.37 -6.03 12.70
CA ARG A 742 -33.41 -4.71 12.03
C ARG A 742 -34.64 -4.58 11.13
N ASN A 743 -34.95 -5.61 10.35
CA ASN A 743 -36.11 -5.61 9.45
C ASN A 743 -37.45 -5.68 10.21
N GLU A 744 -37.46 -6.20 11.44
CA GLU A 744 -38.55 -6.13 12.42
C GLU A 744 -38.64 -4.76 13.15
N GLY A 745 -37.72 -3.83 12.88
CA GLY A 745 -37.71 -2.48 13.45
C GLY A 745 -37.06 -2.37 14.84
N ARG A 746 -36.29 -3.38 15.28
CA ARG A 746 -35.60 -3.38 16.58
C ARG A 746 -34.33 -2.51 16.56
N ASP A 747 -34.00 -1.92 17.71
CA ASP A 747 -32.81 -1.06 17.87
C ASP A 747 -31.56 -1.93 18.09
N LEU A 748 -30.78 -2.17 17.03
CA LEU A 748 -29.55 -2.98 17.13
C LEU A 748 -28.50 -2.41 18.10
N ALA A 749 -28.47 -1.09 18.33
CA ALA A 749 -27.52 -0.45 19.24
C ALA A 749 -27.87 -0.70 20.72
N ARG A 750 -29.17 -0.82 21.04
CA ARG A 750 -29.66 -1.13 22.40
C ARG A 750 -29.87 -2.61 22.64
N GLU A 751 -30.48 -3.31 21.69
CA GLU A 751 -30.97 -4.69 21.83
C GLU A 751 -29.98 -5.73 21.27
N GLY A 752 -28.92 -5.32 20.57
CA GLY A 752 -28.00 -6.21 19.84
C GLY A 752 -27.43 -7.36 20.68
N ASN A 753 -27.06 -7.10 21.94
CA ASN A 753 -26.56 -8.13 22.86
C ASN A 753 -27.64 -9.15 23.27
N GLU A 754 -28.91 -8.75 23.32
CA GLU A 754 -30.03 -9.66 23.59
C GLU A 754 -30.35 -10.49 22.34
N ILE A 755 -30.40 -9.86 21.16
CA ILE A 755 -30.60 -10.52 19.86
C ILE A 755 -29.59 -11.66 19.66
N ILE A 756 -28.30 -11.39 19.90
CA ILE A 756 -27.23 -12.41 19.80
C ILE A 756 -27.41 -13.53 20.85
N ARG A 757 -27.83 -13.22 22.08
CA ARG A 757 -28.10 -14.24 23.12
C ARG A 757 -29.29 -15.11 22.78
N GLU A 758 -30.39 -14.54 22.29
CA GLU A 758 -31.56 -15.30 21.86
C GLU A 758 -31.23 -16.22 20.68
N ALA A 759 -30.50 -15.71 19.68
CA ALA A 759 -30.01 -16.53 18.57
C ALA A 759 -29.08 -17.67 19.04
N SER A 760 -28.23 -17.42 20.05
CA SER A 760 -27.32 -18.43 20.58
C SER A 760 -28.02 -19.63 21.25
N LYS A 761 -29.29 -19.49 21.67
CA LYS A 761 -30.08 -20.62 22.18
C LYS A 761 -30.36 -21.69 21.11
N TRP A 762 -30.32 -21.29 19.83
CA TRP A 762 -30.70 -22.13 18.70
C TRP A 762 -29.50 -22.55 17.82
N SER A 763 -28.32 -21.94 17.99
CA SER A 763 -27.05 -22.38 17.37
C SER A 763 -26.00 -22.64 18.45
N PRO A 764 -25.62 -23.92 18.69
CA PRO A 764 -24.52 -24.28 19.58
C PRO A 764 -23.19 -23.62 19.18
N GLU A 765 -22.96 -23.41 17.89
CA GLU A 765 -21.78 -22.73 17.35
C GLU A 765 -21.76 -21.26 17.78
N LEU A 766 -22.89 -20.56 17.64
CA LEU A 766 -22.99 -19.18 18.11
C LEU A 766 -22.85 -19.09 19.64
N ALA A 767 -23.40 -20.05 20.40
CA ALA A 767 -23.21 -20.11 21.85
C ALA A 767 -21.73 -20.27 22.25
N ALA A 768 -21.01 -21.20 21.59
CA ALA A 768 -19.59 -21.41 21.82
C ALA A 768 -18.74 -20.20 21.41
N ALA A 769 -19.04 -19.56 20.27
CA ALA A 769 -18.41 -18.31 19.88
C ALA A 769 -18.67 -17.20 20.92
N CYS A 770 -19.92 -17.03 21.35
CA CYS A 770 -20.30 -16.04 22.35
C CYS A 770 -19.51 -16.21 23.64
N GLU A 771 -19.36 -17.44 24.14
CA GLU A 771 -18.58 -17.81 25.33
C GLU A 771 -17.10 -17.40 25.20
N VAL A 772 -16.43 -17.80 24.11
CA VAL A 772 -14.99 -17.55 23.92
C VAL A 772 -14.69 -16.05 23.78
N TRP A 773 -15.66 -15.23 23.34
CA TRP A 773 -15.46 -13.80 23.08
C TRP A 773 -16.04 -12.84 24.15
N LYS A 774 -16.64 -13.34 25.25
CA LYS A 774 -17.46 -12.53 26.19
C LYS A 774 -16.82 -11.24 26.74
N GLU A 775 -15.50 -11.22 26.88
CA GLU A 775 -14.77 -10.19 27.64
C GLU A 775 -13.83 -9.33 26.78
N ILE A 776 -13.72 -9.61 25.48
CA ILE A 776 -12.71 -8.99 24.61
C ILE A 776 -13.20 -7.65 24.07
N LYS A 777 -12.41 -6.62 24.37
CA LYS A 777 -12.62 -5.23 23.95
C LYS A 777 -11.31 -4.63 23.48
N PHE A 778 -11.39 -3.78 22.45
CA PHE A 778 -10.26 -3.01 21.91
C PHE A 778 -10.50 -1.51 22.14
N GLU A 779 -10.76 -1.15 23.40
CA GLU A 779 -11.08 0.23 23.83
C GLU A 779 -9.80 1.06 24.00
N PHE A 780 -9.37 1.68 22.90
CA PHE A 780 -8.36 2.73 22.89
C PHE A 780 -8.92 3.98 22.22
N GLU A 781 -8.44 5.16 22.62
CA GLU A 781 -8.78 6.39 21.94
C GLU A 781 -8.20 6.44 20.50
N PRO A 782 -8.99 6.80 19.48
CA PRO A 782 -8.48 7.08 18.13
C PRO A 782 -7.45 8.22 18.15
N VAL A 783 -6.45 8.10 17.27
CA VAL A 783 -5.38 9.08 17.03
C VAL A 783 -5.88 10.16 16.08
N ASP A 784 -6.51 9.77 14.98
CA ASP A 784 -7.21 10.67 14.07
C ASP A 784 -8.67 10.83 14.50
N LYS A 785 -9.07 12.08 14.72
CA LYS A 785 -10.40 12.48 15.22
C LYS A 785 -10.76 13.79 14.55
N LEU A 786 -12.01 13.90 14.12
CA LEU A 786 -12.57 15.13 13.57
C LEU A 786 -12.32 16.31 14.52
N ASP A 787 -11.99 17.47 13.94
CA ASP A 787 -11.91 18.72 14.70
C ASP A 787 -13.30 19.09 15.20
N LYS A 788 -13.50 18.98 16.51
CA LYS A 788 -14.66 19.56 17.17
C LYS A 788 -14.58 21.07 17.01
N GLU A 789 -15.62 21.69 16.46
CA GLU A 789 -15.72 23.14 16.45
C GLU A 789 -15.55 23.67 17.88
N LYS A 790 -14.60 24.59 18.07
CA LYS A 790 -14.58 25.41 19.27
C LYS A 790 -15.83 26.29 19.23
N LYS A 791 -16.79 25.97 20.09
CA LYS A 791 -17.93 26.85 20.40
C LYS A 791 -17.45 28.17 21.00
#